data_AF-A0A8T0ALW4-F1
#
_entry.id   AF-A0A8T0ALW4-F1
#
_cell.length_a   1.000
_cell.length_b   1.000
_cell.length_c   1.000
_cell.angle_alpha   90.00
_cell.angle_beta   90.00
_cell.angle_gamma   90.00
#
_symmetry.space_group_name_H-M   'P 1'
#
loop_
_entity.id
_entity.type
_entity.pdbx_description
1 polymer ?
#
loop_
_entity_poly.entity_id
_entity_poly.type
_entity_poly.pdbx_seq_one_letter_code
_entity_poly.pdbx_strand_id
1 'polypeptide(L)'
;MLQVNVRVRKEWVVVPCPDQSHSIRWLGVEALRLYAKAHPNDDITGEESFMIQRHLNGITLDLDDTLSSVLFADDKKNFELNGKSLTTADLMRLGDGVYKIKLSADAEIRVTGARELIKKIISEAKVVYGVNTGFGKFAQTVVGKDQLKELQENLIRSHSAGVGAPLNPERTRRLLALRINVLAKGHSGVSLKNLQKMVSAFNASCLSWVPEQGTVGASGDLAPLAHLALGLIGEGRMWSPQTGWTDSITVRLGFPTMHFPIQKNVTFDFHSQFSSSSSIQKVLTEHGLTPISLKPKEGLALINGTQLIASLGAEALERAAAITQQADVIAALTLETLKGTNKAFNIEIHAVRPHPGQILVAQRFRSLVHSDFFPSEITDENLYDRVQDAYTLRCCPQVHGVVNDTIAFVKNILNTELNSATDNPLVFPERGFTISGGNFHGEYPAKALDFLSIGVHELASISERRIERLCNPSLSNLPAFLVKEGGLNSGFMVAHCTAAALVSENKVLCHPASVDSLSTSAATEDHVSMGGWAARKALKVVEHVEQVLAIELLAACQALEFHRPLKTTAPLEKVYELVRSVVREDCKDIEKIQLKKQDEYISLDGKSLTTADLVSLGKDHYKIKLSAKAEERVIRAKDVIEKLISEKQVVYGVNTGFGKFAQTVVEEDQLKELQENLVRSTSAGVGPPLSPERTRMLLALRINILAKGYSGISLETLQKMVKAFNASCLSWVPEQGTVGASGDLAPLAHLALGLMGEGRMWSPQTGWTDAKTVLEVHGLTPISLKPKEGLSLINGTQFIASLGAEAVERAAAITRQADVIAALTLETLKGTNKAFDIDVHAVRPHPGQILVAQRFRSLLHSDFFPSEITDEKSYRGVQDAYTLRCCPQVHGVTNDTIAFVKNILNTELNSATDNPLVFPERGITISAGNFHGEYPAKALDFLAIGVHELASISERRIERLCNPSLSNLPAFLVKEGGINTGFMVVHCTAAALVSENKVLCHPASVDSLSTSAAIEDHVSMGGWAARKALKVVEHVEQGSGVPPTLKSTAPLEKVYELVRSVVRPWDKDRVMSFDVEAAHQLLLEGKVWEAVLPYMEQYKRSEHVYLSAANCASELILF
;
A
#
# COMPACT_ATOMS: atom_id res chain seq x y z
N MET A 1 -4.21 50.61 -3.19
CA MET A 1 -5.68 50.49 -3.28
C MET A 1 -5.97 49.07 -3.71
N LEU A 2 -6.54 48.28 -2.82
CA LEU A 2 -6.83 46.86 -3.03
C LEU A 2 -8.12 46.73 -3.82
N GLN A 3 -8.19 45.84 -4.81
CA GLN A 3 -9.43 45.53 -5.50
C GLN A 3 -9.90 44.15 -5.07
N VAL A 4 -11.12 44.06 -4.53
CA VAL A 4 -11.69 42.81 -4.05
C VAL A 4 -12.93 42.48 -4.88
N ASN A 5 -12.96 41.26 -5.42
CA ASN A 5 -14.12 40.78 -6.18
C ASN A 5 -15.16 40.22 -5.21
N VAL A 6 -16.35 40.82 -5.21
CA VAL A 6 -17.48 40.43 -4.36
C VAL A 6 -18.64 40.00 -5.25
N ARG A 7 -19.27 38.87 -4.93
CA ARG A 7 -20.39 38.37 -5.74
C ARG A 7 -21.72 38.86 -5.19
N VAL A 8 -22.46 39.65 -5.96
CA VAL A 8 -23.80 40.18 -5.60
C VAL A 8 -24.84 39.61 -6.59
N ARG A 9 -25.90 38.96 -6.10
CA ARG A 9 -27.01 38.38 -6.91
C ARG A 9 -26.57 37.54 -8.14
N LYS A 10 -25.38 36.90 -8.04
CA LYS A 10 -24.68 36.05 -9.05
C LYS A 10 -23.67 36.75 -9.96
N GLU A 11 -23.55 38.07 -9.92
CA GLU A 11 -22.56 38.85 -10.69
C GLU A 11 -21.35 39.24 -9.84
N TRP A 12 -20.18 39.40 -10.48
CA TRP A 12 -18.96 39.84 -9.81
C TRP A 12 -18.84 41.36 -9.86
N VAL A 13 -18.75 41.98 -8.69
CA VAL A 13 -18.55 43.41 -8.49
C VAL A 13 -17.15 43.64 -7.96
N VAL A 14 -16.36 44.46 -8.66
CA VAL A 14 -15.02 44.85 -8.20
C VAL A 14 -15.14 46.02 -7.25
N VAL A 15 -14.79 45.82 -5.98
CA VAL A 15 -14.84 46.87 -4.95
C VAL A 15 -13.45 47.46 -4.73
N PRO A 16 -13.23 48.77 -4.98
CA PRO A 16 -12.00 49.44 -4.65
C PRO A 16 -11.93 49.71 -3.14
N CYS A 17 -11.04 49.00 -2.45
CA CYS A 17 -10.80 49.12 -1.02
C CYS A 17 -9.60 50.06 -0.78
N PRO A 18 -9.76 51.14 0.01
CA PRO A 18 -8.67 52.08 0.30
C PRO A 18 -7.48 51.41 1.00
N ASP A 19 -7.78 50.54 1.96
CA ASP A 19 -6.84 49.74 2.77
C ASP A 19 -7.50 48.43 3.26
N GLN A 20 -6.72 47.59 3.94
CA GLN A 20 -7.16 46.28 4.48
C GLN A 20 -7.75 46.35 5.91
N SER A 21 -7.93 47.54 6.48
CA SER A 21 -8.47 47.70 7.84
C SER A 21 -9.99 47.57 7.92
N HIS A 22 -10.68 47.69 6.78
CA HIS A 22 -12.12 47.57 6.67
C HIS A 22 -12.59 46.14 6.92
N SER A 23 -13.81 45.95 7.42
CA SER A 23 -14.37 44.62 7.72
C SER A 23 -15.00 43.94 6.51
N ILE A 24 -15.24 42.62 6.62
CA ILE A 24 -16.02 41.86 5.63
C ILE A 24 -17.43 42.45 5.47
N ARG A 25 -18.05 42.89 6.57
CA ARG A 25 -19.34 43.62 6.54
C ARG A 25 -19.26 44.87 5.68
N TRP A 26 -18.23 45.70 5.87
CA TRP A 26 -18.05 46.92 5.07
C TRP A 26 -17.90 46.59 3.58
N LEU A 27 -17.11 45.58 3.26
CA LEU A 27 -16.89 45.14 1.88
C LEU A 27 -18.19 44.70 1.21
N GLY A 28 -19.05 43.96 1.92
CA GLY A 28 -20.35 43.53 1.42
C GLY A 28 -21.32 44.69 1.15
N VAL A 29 -21.39 45.67 2.06
CA VAL A 29 -22.23 46.87 1.90
C VAL A 29 -21.76 47.70 0.72
N GLU A 30 -20.45 47.90 0.57
CA GLU A 30 -19.88 48.68 -0.52
C GLU A 30 -20.07 47.99 -1.88
N ALA A 31 -19.99 46.65 -1.93
CA ALA A 31 -20.33 45.88 -3.13
C ALA A 31 -21.80 46.05 -3.53
N LEU A 32 -22.72 46.01 -2.56
CA LEU A 32 -24.15 46.22 -2.82
C LEU A 32 -24.42 47.64 -3.33
N ARG A 33 -23.77 48.65 -2.75
CA ARG A 33 -23.86 50.06 -3.21
C ARG A 33 -23.40 50.22 -4.66
N LEU A 34 -22.28 49.60 -5.03
CA LEU A 34 -21.76 49.64 -6.40
C LEU A 34 -22.66 48.87 -7.38
N TYR A 35 -23.18 47.72 -6.96
CA TYR A 35 -24.15 46.95 -7.74
C TYR A 35 -25.44 47.75 -8.00
N ALA A 36 -26.01 48.38 -6.97
CA ALA A 36 -27.22 49.20 -7.08
C ALA A 36 -27.04 50.38 -8.04
N LYS A 37 -25.86 51.00 -8.04
CA LYS A 37 -25.53 52.09 -8.96
C LYS A 37 -25.48 51.62 -10.42
N ALA A 38 -25.02 50.40 -10.66
CA ALA A 38 -24.96 49.81 -11.99
C ALA A 38 -26.34 49.29 -12.47
N HIS A 39 -27.24 48.98 -11.54
CA HIS A 39 -28.56 48.40 -11.80
C HIS A 39 -29.69 49.24 -11.17
N PRO A 40 -29.94 50.47 -11.65
CA PRO A 40 -30.89 51.39 -11.03
C PRO A 40 -32.36 50.96 -11.09
N ASN A 41 -32.67 49.92 -11.87
CA ASN A 41 -34.02 49.37 -12.04
C ASN A 41 -34.26 48.09 -11.20
N ASP A 42 -33.23 47.57 -10.50
CA ASP A 42 -33.39 46.43 -9.61
C ASP A 42 -34.06 46.90 -8.30
N ASP A 43 -35.05 46.15 -7.82
CA ASP A 43 -35.60 46.37 -6.48
C ASP A 43 -34.62 45.85 -5.42
N ILE A 44 -34.01 46.78 -4.68
CA ILE A 44 -33.03 46.53 -3.61
C ILE A 44 -33.61 47.04 -2.27
N THR A 45 -34.94 47.07 -2.12
CA THR A 45 -35.60 47.43 -0.87
C THR A 45 -35.89 46.19 -0.01
N GLY A 46 -34.99 45.86 0.91
CA GLY A 46 -35.12 44.70 1.82
C GLY A 46 -34.00 44.65 2.87
N GLU A 47 -34.11 43.74 3.85
CA GLU A 47 -33.05 43.51 4.85
C GLU A 47 -31.76 43.00 4.20
N GLU A 48 -30.63 43.59 4.60
CA GLU A 48 -29.29 43.17 4.15
C GLU A 48 -28.97 41.78 4.73
N SER A 49 -28.88 40.76 3.87
CA SER A 49 -28.44 39.41 4.27
C SER A 49 -27.10 39.09 3.62
N PHE A 50 -26.11 38.75 4.44
CA PHE A 50 -24.77 38.36 3.99
C PHE A 50 -24.65 36.84 4.07
N MET A 51 -24.39 36.18 2.93
CA MET A 51 -24.05 34.77 2.90
C MET A 51 -22.52 34.63 2.84
N ILE A 52 -21.91 34.18 3.94
CA ILE A 52 -20.47 33.94 4.00
C ILE A 52 -20.19 32.50 3.56
N GLN A 53 -19.37 32.33 2.52
CA GLN A 53 -18.88 31.02 2.10
C GLN A 53 -17.47 30.73 2.66
N ARG A 54 -17.21 29.46 2.94
CA ARG A 54 -15.96 28.93 3.48
C ARG A 54 -14.80 29.14 2.51
N HIS A 55 -13.65 29.63 3.00
CA HIS A 55 -12.41 29.70 2.21
C HIS A 55 -11.75 28.32 2.07
N LEU A 56 -10.85 28.14 1.09
CA LEU A 56 -10.11 26.91 0.76
C LEU A 56 -9.41 26.21 1.95
N ASN A 57 -9.24 26.90 3.09
CA ASN A 57 -8.52 26.41 4.27
C ASN A 57 -9.45 26.10 5.46
N GLY A 58 -10.77 26.07 5.26
CA GLY A 58 -11.72 25.59 6.27
C GLY A 58 -12.11 26.58 7.38
N ILE A 59 -11.59 27.81 7.37
CA ILE A 59 -11.93 28.88 8.34
C ILE A 59 -13.31 29.48 7.99
N THR A 60 -14.18 29.61 8.99
CA THR A 60 -15.44 30.37 8.91
C THR A 60 -15.12 31.85 9.11
N LEU A 61 -15.51 32.71 8.17
CA LEU A 61 -15.30 34.16 8.29
C LEU A 61 -16.40 34.77 9.16
N ASP A 62 -16.02 35.71 10.03
CA ASP A 62 -16.97 36.57 10.73
C ASP A 62 -17.19 37.88 9.93
N LEU A 63 -18.36 38.50 10.06
CA LEU A 63 -18.64 39.79 9.42
C LEU A 63 -17.76 40.91 9.97
N ASP A 64 -17.31 40.77 11.21
CA ASP A 64 -16.50 41.75 11.90
C ASP A 64 -14.99 41.52 11.72
N ASP A 65 -14.60 40.42 11.05
CA ASP A 65 -13.22 40.19 10.64
C ASP A 65 -12.75 41.29 9.68
N THR A 66 -11.50 41.73 9.85
CA THR A 66 -10.89 42.71 8.94
C THR A 66 -10.46 42.03 7.65
N LEU A 67 -10.46 42.77 6.54
CA LEU A 67 -9.92 42.29 5.27
C LEU A 67 -8.47 41.81 5.42
N SER A 68 -7.66 42.41 6.29
CA SER A 68 -6.30 41.96 6.60
C SER A 68 -6.21 40.59 7.29
N SER A 69 -7.26 40.18 8.01
CA SER A 69 -7.33 38.88 8.69
C SER A 69 -7.83 37.75 7.77
N VAL A 70 -8.52 38.11 6.69
CA VAL A 70 -9.24 37.19 5.80
C VAL A 70 -8.63 37.09 4.41
N LEU A 71 -8.30 38.24 3.82
CA LEU A 71 -7.59 38.30 2.55
C LEU A 71 -6.12 38.04 2.85
N PHE A 72 -5.71 36.78 2.70
CA PHE A 72 -4.30 36.46 2.59
C PHE A 72 -3.76 37.30 1.42
N ALA A 73 -2.93 38.29 1.73
CA ALA A 73 -2.15 38.98 0.72
C ALA A 73 -1.48 37.90 -0.15
N ASP A 74 -1.60 38.01 -1.47
CA ASP A 74 -0.87 37.19 -2.44
C ASP A 74 0.66 37.20 -2.17
N ASP A 75 1.14 38.13 -1.34
CA ASP A 75 2.51 38.30 -0.88
C ASP A 75 3.04 37.21 0.08
N LYS A 76 2.19 36.38 0.71
CA LYS A 76 2.64 35.31 1.66
C LYS A 76 2.79 33.92 1.03
N LYS A 77 2.96 33.81 -0.28
CA LYS A 77 3.31 32.54 -0.96
C LYS A 77 4.82 32.21 -0.90
N ASN A 78 5.59 32.86 -0.03
CA ASN A 78 7.04 32.65 0.11
C ASN A 78 7.40 32.24 1.54
N PHE A 79 7.97 31.05 1.70
CA PHE A 79 8.58 30.57 2.95
C PHE A 79 10.09 30.84 2.94
N GLU A 80 10.62 31.31 4.06
CA GLU A 80 12.06 31.45 4.25
C GLU A 80 12.60 30.27 5.06
N LEU A 81 13.46 29.45 4.45
CA LEU A 81 14.12 28.33 5.09
C LEU A 81 15.44 28.79 5.71
N ASN A 82 15.53 28.65 7.04
CA ASN A 82 16.70 29.00 7.83
C ASN A 82 17.41 27.79 8.44
N GLY A 83 16.89 26.56 8.24
CA GLY A 83 17.41 25.32 8.81
C GLY A 83 17.12 25.08 10.29
N LYS A 84 16.31 25.91 10.95
CA LYS A 84 16.14 25.88 12.42
C LYS A 84 14.69 25.96 12.91
N SER A 85 13.75 26.46 12.11
CA SER A 85 12.39 26.76 12.58
C SER A 85 11.28 26.12 11.76
N LEU A 86 11.57 25.07 10.98
CA LEU A 86 10.54 24.39 10.19
C LEU A 86 9.69 23.49 11.09
N THR A 87 8.39 23.68 11.11
CA THR A 87 7.47 22.80 11.86
C THR A 87 6.84 21.74 10.95
N THR A 88 6.26 20.70 11.55
CA THR A 88 5.46 19.69 10.85
C THR A 88 4.31 20.29 10.03
N ALA A 89 3.64 21.33 10.57
CA ALA A 89 2.59 22.06 9.87
C ALA A 89 3.11 22.91 8.70
N ASP A 90 4.30 23.52 8.83
CA ASP A 90 4.95 24.21 7.71
C ASP A 90 5.26 23.24 6.58
N LEU A 91 5.73 22.04 6.92
CA LEU A 91 6.04 21.02 5.94
C LEU A 91 4.79 20.59 5.14
N MET A 92 3.62 20.43 5.80
CA MET A 92 2.37 20.12 5.09
C MET A 92 2.04 21.18 4.05
N ARG A 93 2.07 22.46 4.46
CA ARG A 93 1.84 23.61 3.56
C ARG A 93 2.79 23.64 2.37
N LEU A 94 4.07 23.31 2.58
CA LEU A 94 5.05 23.23 1.50
C LEU A 94 4.74 22.13 0.48
N GLY A 95 4.01 21.08 0.88
CA GLY A 95 3.57 19.98 0.02
C GLY A 95 2.45 20.35 -0.96
N ASP A 96 1.57 21.28 -0.59
CA ASP A 96 0.34 21.62 -1.34
C ASP A 96 0.58 22.26 -2.72
N GLY A 97 1.84 22.50 -3.10
CA GLY A 97 2.21 23.05 -4.41
C GLY A 97 2.01 24.57 -4.56
N VAL A 98 1.42 25.23 -3.56
CA VAL A 98 1.11 26.68 -3.59
C VAL A 98 2.31 27.55 -3.18
N TYR A 99 3.12 27.07 -2.24
CA TYR A 99 4.19 27.86 -1.66
C TYR A 99 5.52 27.71 -2.41
N LYS A 100 6.21 28.85 -2.51
CA LYS A 100 7.61 28.94 -2.91
C LYS A 100 8.50 29.06 -1.68
N ILE A 101 9.76 28.68 -1.80
CA ILE A 101 10.78 28.81 -0.77
C ILE A 101 11.93 29.72 -1.23
N LYS A 102 12.58 30.36 -0.26
CA LYS A 102 13.89 31.01 -0.38
C LYS A 102 14.75 30.69 0.84
N LEU A 103 16.06 30.87 0.74
CA LEU A 103 16.97 30.73 1.88
C LEU A 103 17.05 32.04 2.67
N SER A 104 17.23 31.97 3.99
CA SER A 104 17.58 33.16 4.78
C SER A 104 19.04 33.56 4.55
N ALA A 105 19.36 34.85 4.66
CA ALA A 105 20.72 35.35 4.52
C ALA A 105 21.71 34.63 5.48
N ASP A 106 21.29 34.39 6.71
CA ASP A 106 22.09 33.63 7.70
C ASP A 106 22.35 32.18 7.26
N ALA A 107 21.38 31.54 6.60
CA ALA A 107 21.58 30.20 6.06
C ALA A 107 22.60 30.21 4.92
N GLU A 108 22.53 31.20 4.02
CA GLU A 108 23.51 31.35 2.94
C GLU A 108 24.93 31.56 3.47
N ILE A 109 25.09 32.36 4.54
CA ILE A 109 26.37 32.57 5.23
C ILE A 109 26.92 31.25 5.78
N ARG A 110 26.11 30.48 6.53
CA ARG A 110 26.57 29.21 7.12
C ARG A 110 26.93 28.16 6.06
N VAL A 111 26.10 28.02 5.03
CA VAL A 111 26.36 27.11 3.89
C VAL A 111 27.66 27.48 3.19
N THR A 112 27.90 28.77 2.97
CA THR A 112 29.14 29.27 2.36
C THR A 112 30.35 28.97 3.25
N GLY A 113 30.27 29.26 4.56
CA GLY A 113 31.34 28.96 5.51
C GLY A 113 31.72 27.48 5.53
N ALA A 114 30.74 26.57 5.57
CA ALA A 114 30.98 25.13 5.50
C ALA A 114 31.66 24.72 4.19
N ARG A 115 31.26 25.35 3.07
CA ARG A 115 31.86 25.05 1.76
C ARG A 115 33.32 25.51 1.67
N GLU A 116 33.67 26.65 2.26
CA GLU A 116 35.05 27.11 2.31
C GLU A 116 35.94 26.17 3.14
N LEU A 117 35.44 25.63 4.25
CA LEU A 117 36.17 24.62 5.02
C LEU A 117 36.41 23.33 4.21
N ILE A 118 35.42 22.85 3.44
CA ILE A 118 35.61 21.70 2.55
C ILE A 118 36.67 21.99 1.49
N LYS A 119 36.68 23.19 0.89
CA LYS A 119 37.73 23.58 -0.07
C LYS A 119 39.11 23.57 0.57
N LYS A 120 39.24 24.10 1.80
CA LYS A 120 40.49 24.11 2.57
C LYS A 120 41.01 22.68 2.83
N ILE A 121 40.14 21.78 3.27
CA ILE A 121 40.48 20.35 3.49
C ILE A 121 41.05 19.71 2.22
N ILE A 122 40.44 19.97 1.06
CA ILE A 122 40.88 19.44 -0.22
C ILE A 122 42.22 20.06 -0.64
N SER A 123 42.40 21.37 -0.48
CA SER A 123 43.66 22.02 -0.82
C SER A 123 44.82 21.49 0.03
N GLU A 124 44.59 21.27 1.32
CA GLU A 124 45.57 20.73 2.28
C GLU A 124 45.78 19.21 2.13
N ALA A 125 45.03 18.55 1.24
CA ALA A 125 45.05 17.09 1.05
C ALA A 125 44.80 16.30 2.35
N LYS A 126 44.04 16.87 3.28
CA LYS A 126 43.67 16.19 4.53
C LYS A 126 42.67 15.08 4.22
N VAL A 127 42.94 13.87 4.68
CA VAL A 127 42.04 12.71 4.50
C VAL A 127 40.81 12.87 5.39
N VAL A 128 39.62 12.92 4.79
CA VAL A 128 38.34 13.12 5.48
C VAL A 128 37.26 12.23 4.87
N TYR A 129 36.51 11.54 5.74
CA TYR A 129 35.39 10.66 5.36
C TYR A 129 34.40 11.36 4.41
N GLY A 130 34.02 10.71 3.31
CA GLY A 130 33.01 11.21 2.37
C GLY A 130 33.40 12.48 1.57
N VAL A 131 34.61 13.01 1.76
CA VAL A 131 35.17 14.13 0.97
C VAL A 131 36.15 13.59 -0.07
N ASN A 132 37.16 12.83 0.37
CA ASN A 132 38.22 12.25 -0.46
C ASN A 132 38.53 10.79 -0.09
N THR A 133 37.54 10.09 0.44
CA THR A 133 37.60 8.67 0.79
C THR A 133 36.35 7.97 0.28
N GLY A 134 36.41 6.64 0.19
CA GLY A 134 35.23 5.81 -0.08
C GLY A 134 34.21 5.77 1.07
N PHE A 135 33.15 4.99 0.88
CA PHE A 135 32.01 4.89 1.81
C PHE A 135 31.89 3.47 2.41
N GLY A 136 31.27 3.36 3.58
CA GLY A 136 31.08 2.07 4.26
C GLY A 136 32.41 1.33 4.50
N LYS A 137 32.51 0.08 4.05
CA LYS A 137 33.75 -0.73 4.14
C LYS A 137 34.97 -0.06 3.51
N PHE A 138 34.76 0.85 2.55
CA PHE A 138 35.82 1.58 1.87
C PHE A 138 36.21 2.91 2.52
N ALA A 139 35.75 3.21 3.74
CA ALA A 139 36.03 4.47 4.44
C ALA A 139 37.53 4.80 4.61
N GLN A 140 38.41 3.78 4.56
CA GLN A 140 39.87 3.94 4.64
C GLN A 140 40.56 4.07 3.28
N THR A 141 39.80 3.97 2.17
CA THR A 141 40.35 4.06 0.81
C THR A 141 40.37 5.52 0.37
N VAL A 142 41.56 6.08 0.14
CA VAL A 142 41.74 7.47 -0.31
C VAL A 142 41.52 7.59 -1.82
N VAL A 143 40.78 8.60 -2.25
CA VAL A 143 40.43 8.87 -3.65
C VAL A 143 41.17 10.10 -4.17
N GLY A 144 41.70 10.02 -5.39
CA GLY A 144 42.44 11.09 -6.04
C GLY A 144 41.61 12.36 -6.29
N LYS A 145 42.26 13.53 -6.30
CA LYS A 145 41.61 14.85 -6.46
C LYS A 145 40.82 14.98 -7.77
N ASP A 146 41.33 14.37 -8.84
CA ASP A 146 40.76 14.29 -10.18
C ASP A 146 39.49 13.44 -10.25
N GLN A 147 39.34 12.48 -9.32
CA GLN A 147 38.22 11.54 -9.28
C GLN A 147 37.10 11.93 -8.31
N LEU A 148 37.29 12.99 -7.51
CA LEU A 148 36.33 13.36 -6.46
C LEU A 148 34.95 13.75 -6.99
N LYS A 149 34.84 14.22 -8.23
CA LYS A 149 33.54 14.49 -8.85
C LYS A 149 32.83 13.18 -9.22
N GLU A 150 33.54 12.28 -9.91
CA GLU A 150 33.04 10.96 -10.31
C GLU A 150 32.59 10.16 -9.07
N LEU A 151 33.37 10.20 -7.98
CA LEU A 151 33.00 9.59 -6.69
C LEU A 151 31.60 10.00 -6.20
N GLN A 152 31.24 11.28 -6.29
CA GLN A 152 29.95 11.78 -5.79
C GLN A 152 28.80 11.44 -6.73
N GLU A 153 29.04 11.41 -8.05
CA GLU A 153 28.04 10.97 -9.03
C GLU A 153 27.78 9.45 -8.91
N ASN A 154 28.84 8.67 -8.80
CA ASN A 154 28.76 7.21 -8.60
C ASN A 154 28.01 6.85 -7.33
N LEU A 155 28.21 7.61 -6.25
CA LEU A 155 27.46 7.44 -5.01
C LEU A 155 25.94 7.60 -5.24
N ILE A 156 25.49 8.68 -5.89
CA ILE A 156 24.05 8.88 -6.15
C ILE A 156 23.49 7.76 -7.02
N ARG A 157 24.20 7.37 -8.08
CA ARG A 157 23.76 6.34 -9.03
C ARG A 157 23.60 4.98 -8.36
N SER A 158 24.64 4.50 -7.68
CA SER A 158 24.65 3.20 -6.99
C SER A 158 23.62 3.12 -5.85
N HIS A 159 23.40 4.24 -5.16
CA HIS A 159 22.47 4.30 -4.03
C HIS A 159 21.01 4.44 -4.47
N SER A 160 20.74 4.78 -5.74
CA SER A 160 19.38 4.80 -6.31
C SER A 160 18.88 3.37 -6.58
N ALA A 161 18.66 2.63 -5.49
CA ALA A 161 18.29 1.22 -5.49
C ALA A 161 16.92 0.92 -4.85
N GLY A 162 16.19 1.97 -4.41
CA GLY A 162 14.83 1.84 -3.86
C GLY A 162 13.83 1.28 -4.89
N VAL A 163 12.76 0.65 -4.37
CA VAL A 163 11.74 -0.10 -5.13
C VAL A 163 10.32 0.29 -4.70
N GLY A 164 9.30 -0.22 -5.39
CA GLY A 164 7.90 0.04 -5.10
C GLY A 164 7.32 1.26 -5.84
N ALA A 165 6.10 1.63 -5.45
CA ALA A 165 5.39 2.76 -6.07
C ALA A 165 6.12 4.10 -5.82
N PRO A 166 6.02 5.08 -6.74
CA PRO A 166 6.57 6.40 -6.49
C PRO A 166 5.79 7.10 -5.37
N LEU A 167 6.48 7.88 -4.55
CA LEU A 167 5.85 8.88 -3.70
C LEU A 167 5.00 9.81 -4.58
N ASN A 168 3.81 10.17 -4.10
CA ASN A 168 3.00 11.17 -4.78
C ASN A 168 3.74 12.54 -4.84
N PRO A 169 3.34 13.45 -5.75
CA PRO A 169 4.01 14.74 -5.89
C PRO A 169 4.11 15.54 -4.58
N GLU A 170 3.05 15.56 -3.76
CA GLU A 170 3.06 16.28 -2.48
C GLU A 170 4.14 15.74 -1.52
N ARG A 171 4.22 14.42 -1.35
CA ARG A 171 5.22 13.76 -0.48
C ARG A 171 6.64 13.99 -0.99
N THR A 172 6.85 13.92 -2.30
CA THR A 172 8.16 14.22 -2.93
C THR A 172 8.55 15.68 -2.72
N ARG A 173 7.59 16.60 -2.82
CA ARG A 173 7.79 18.03 -2.58
C ARG A 173 8.17 18.31 -1.13
N ARG A 174 7.48 17.69 -0.16
CA ARG A 174 7.81 17.75 1.28
C ARG A 174 9.24 17.23 1.54
N LEU A 175 9.58 16.07 0.96
CA LEU A 175 10.91 15.49 1.06
C LEU A 175 12.00 16.44 0.55
N LEU A 176 11.77 17.09 -0.60
CA LEU A 176 12.70 18.08 -1.17
C LEU A 176 12.85 19.32 -0.28
N ALA A 177 11.75 19.90 0.19
CA ALA A 177 11.78 21.04 1.12
C ALA A 177 12.59 20.72 2.38
N LEU A 178 12.37 19.53 2.95
CA LEU A 178 13.05 19.12 4.16
C LEU A 178 14.55 18.91 3.94
N ARG A 179 14.95 18.30 2.81
CA ARG A 179 16.38 18.18 2.46
C ARG A 179 17.03 19.56 2.30
N ILE A 180 16.35 20.51 1.65
CA ILE A 180 16.83 21.89 1.53
C ILE A 180 16.99 22.53 2.92
N ASN A 181 16.02 22.36 3.83
CA ASN A 181 16.07 22.90 5.19
C ASN A 181 17.29 22.35 5.98
N VAL A 182 17.53 21.04 5.92
CA VAL A 182 18.68 20.42 6.61
C VAL A 182 20.01 20.93 6.05
N LEU A 183 20.12 21.04 4.72
CA LEU A 183 21.31 21.61 4.07
C LEU A 183 21.54 23.08 4.44
N ALA A 184 20.47 23.85 4.60
CA ALA A 184 20.49 25.27 5.01
C ALA A 184 21.04 25.48 6.44
N LYS A 185 21.19 24.42 7.25
CA LYS A 185 21.91 24.52 8.54
C LYS A 185 23.38 24.87 8.36
N GLY A 186 23.99 24.47 7.24
CA GLY A 186 25.39 24.73 6.95
C GLY A 186 26.37 23.78 7.66
N HIS A 187 25.99 22.52 7.87
CA HIS A 187 26.88 21.48 8.42
C HIS A 187 27.23 20.38 7.42
N SER A 188 26.77 20.48 6.17
CA SER A 188 26.92 19.44 5.15
C SER A 188 28.05 19.68 4.15
N GLY A 189 28.46 20.93 3.96
CA GLY A 189 29.48 21.30 2.95
C GLY A 189 28.97 21.39 1.51
N VAL A 190 27.65 21.47 1.31
CA VAL A 190 27.05 21.77 0.00
C VAL A 190 27.38 23.20 -0.44
N SER A 191 27.48 23.44 -1.75
CA SER A 191 27.67 24.79 -2.28
C SER A 191 26.33 25.52 -2.42
N LEU A 192 26.34 26.82 -2.07
CA LEU A 192 25.16 27.68 -2.15
C LEU A 192 24.51 27.65 -3.55
N LYS A 193 25.31 27.65 -4.61
CA LYS A 193 24.82 27.53 -6.00
C LYS A 193 23.96 26.29 -6.22
N ASN A 194 24.38 25.13 -5.71
CA ASN A 194 23.63 23.88 -5.90
C ASN A 194 22.41 23.83 -4.98
N LEU A 195 22.50 24.37 -3.76
CA LEU A 195 21.33 24.52 -2.88
C LEU A 195 20.27 25.45 -3.48
N GLN A 196 20.66 26.56 -4.13
CA GLN A 196 19.74 27.44 -4.84
C GLN A 196 19.10 26.74 -6.06
N LYS A 197 19.80 25.84 -6.75
CA LYS A 197 19.17 25.02 -7.81
C LYS A 197 18.08 24.10 -7.27
N MET A 198 18.28 23.51 -6.08
CA MET A 198 17.22 22.72 -5.42
C MET A 198 16.01 23.59 -5.08
N VAL A 199 16.23 24.82 -4.60
CA VAL A 199 15.17 25.82 -4.37
C VAL A 199 14.42 26.15 -5.66
N SER A 200 15.13 26.34 -6.78
CA SER A 200 14.50 26.57 -8.09
C SER A 200 13.66 25.37 -8.54
N ALA A 201 14.17 24.14 -8.38
CA ALA A 201 13.43 22.92 -8.71
C ALA A 201 12.16 22.77 -7.86
N PHE A 202 12.25 23.03 -6.55
CA PHE A 202 11.09 23.07 -5.66
C PHE A 202 10.08 24.13 -6.13
N ASN A 203 10.52 25.37 -6.40
CA ASN A 203 9.63 26.46 -6.79
C ASN A 203 8.95 26.23 -8.15
N ALA A 204 9.56 25.42 -9.03
CA ALA A 204 9.00 25.00 -10.31
C ALA A 204 8.14 23.73 -10.22
N SER A 205 8.09 23.07 -9.06
CA SER A 205 7.44 21.76 -8.89
C SER A 205 8.01 20.68 -9.82
N CYS A 206 9.32 20.75 -10.09
CA CYS A 206 10.07 19.73 -10.79
C CYS A 206 10.56 18.69 -9.77
N LEU A 207 9.86 17.56 -9.69
CA LEU A 207 9.99 16.60 -8.58
C LEU A 207 10.54 15.25 -9.07
N SER A 208 11.63 14.77 -8.47
CA SER A 208 12.25 13.50 -8.84
C SER A 208 11.35 12.29 -8.54
N TRP A 209 11.49 11.22 -9.31
CA TRP A 209 10.86 9.93 -8.98
C TRP A 209 11.53 9.32 -7.77
N VAL A 210 10.79 9.14 -6.66
CA VAL A 210 11.28 8.54 -5.42
C VAL A 210 10.43 7.33 -5.09
N PRO A 211 10.96 6.10 -5.18
CA PRO A 211 10.26 4.89 -4.74
C PRO A 211 10.03 4.89 -3.23
N GLU A 212 8.91 4.32 -2.78
CA GLU A 212 8.52 4.33 -1.36
C GLU A 212 9.24 3.29 -0.48
N GLN A 213 9.89 2.26 -1.05
CA GLN A 213 10.55 1.17 -0.30
C GLN A 213 12.08 1.17 -0.50
N GLY A 214 12.80 0.59 0.47
CA GLY A 214 14.25 0.30 0.35
C GLY A 214 15.18 1.01 1.35
N THR A 215 14.64 1.72 2.34
CA THR A 215 15.43 2.31 3.44
C THR A 215 15.38 1.45 4.71
N VAL A 216 16.52 1.27 5.37
CA VAL A 216 16.65 0.59 6.68
C VAL A 216 16.88 1.57 7.85
N GLY A 217 17.01 2.88 7.57
CA GLY A 217 17.22 3.91 8.60
C GLY A 217 18.60 3.92 9.28
N ALA A 218 19.54 3.07 8.85
CA ALA A 218 20.89 2.91 9.41
C ALA A 218 21.78 4.14 9.20
N SER A 219 22.04 4.46 7.92
CA SER A 219 22.77 5.64 7.44
C SER A 219 21.82 6.77 7.00
N GLY A 220 20.61 6.78 7.57
CA GLY A 220 19.47 7.55 7.10
C GLY A 220 18.76 6.91 5.91
N ASP A 221 18.08 7.73 5.11
CA ASP A 221 17.23 7.38 3.97
C ASP A 221 18.01 7.39 2.65
N LEU A 222 19.14 6.67 2.64
CA LEU A 222 20.09 6.66 1.52
C LEU A 222 19.43 6.42 0.16
N ALA A 223 18.62 5.36 0.03
CA ALA A 223 18.01 5.00 -1.25
C ALA A 223 16.95 6.01 -1.73
N PRO A 224 15.95 6.41 -0.90
CA PRO A 224 15.00 7.45 -1.26
C PRO A 224 15.65 8.80 -1.60
N LEU A 225 16.66 9.22 -0.82
CA LEU A 225 17.34 10.49 -1.06
C LEU A 225 18.30 10.44 -2.24
N ALA A 226 18.87 9.28 -2.56
CA ALA A 226 19.61 9.08 -3.80
C ALA A 226 18.70 9.22 -5.03
N HIS A 227 17.50 8.62 -5.00
CA HIS A 227 16.50 8.82 -6.04
C HIS A 227 16.04 10.29 -6.17
N LEU A 228 15.87 10.99 -5.03
CA LEU A 228 15.61 12.43 -5.04
C LEU A 228 16.74 13.21 -5.73
N ALA A 229 18.00 12.90 -5.38
CA ALA A 229 19.17 13.55 -5.92
C ALA A 229 19.43 13.20 -7.40
N LEU A 230 19.07 11.98 -7.83
CA LEU A 230 19.22 11.49 -9.21
C LEU A 230 18.49 12.40 -10.21
N GLY A 231 17.23 12.74 -9.92
CA GLY A 231 16.47 13.69 -10.74
C GLY A 231 17.10 15.08 -10.78
N LEU A 232 17.65 15.56 -9.67
CA LEU A 232 18.27 16.88 -9.56
C LEU A 232 19.60 16.99 -10.33
N ILE A 233 20.32 15.88 -10.52
CA ILE A 233 21.52 15.81 -11.37
C ILE A 233 21.18 15.53 -12.85
N GLY A 234 19.90 15.45 -13.20
CA GLY A 234 19.44 15.28 -14.58
C GLY A 234 19.39 13.82 -15.06
N GLU A 235 19.31 12.86 -14.13
CA GLU A 235 19.16 11.43 -14.43
C GLU A 235 17.84 10.88 -13.84
N GLY A 236 17.36 9.74 -14.34
CA GLY A 236 16.12 9.14 -13.82
C GLY A 236 14.85 9.76 -14.41
N ARG A 237 13.80 9.86 -13.59
CA ARG A 237 12.47 10.39 -13.99
C ARG A 237 12.11 11.59 -13.13
N MET A 238 11.33 12.50 -13.70
CA MET A 238 10.86 13.71 -13.04
C MET A 238 9.41 14.00 -13.39
N TRP A 239 8.68 14.56 -12.43
CA TRP A 239 7.33 15.05 -12.53
C TRP A 239 7.30 16.58 -12.65
N SER A 240 6.38 17.10 -13.46
CA SER A 240 5.96 18.51 -13.38
C SER A 240 4.45 18.65 -13.58
N PRO A 241 3.83 19.77 -13.16
CA PRO A 241 2.40 20.01 -13.39
C PRO A 241 1.97 19.92 -14.87
N GLN A 242 2.86 20.25 -15.80
CA GLN A 242 2.60 20.28 -17.25
C GLN A 242 2.80 18.92 -17.92
N THR A 243 3.69 18.08 -17.38
CA THR A 243 4.12 16.84 -18.05
C THR A 243 3.64 15.58 -17.33
N GLY A 244 3.13 15.68 -16.09
CA GLY A 244 2.90 14.52 -15.26
C GLY A 244 4.21 13.80 -14.96
N TRP A 245 4.15 12.50 -14.65
CA TRP A 245 5.36 11.67 -14.59
C TRP A 245 5.83 11.42 -16.01
N THR A 246 7.07 11.78 -16.32
CA THR A 246 7.66 11.44 -17.61
C THR A 246 7.75 9.92 -17.77
N ASP A 247 7.06 9.39 -18.80
CA ASP A 247 6.98 7.95 -19.06
C ASP A 247 8.37 7.32 -19.24
N SER A 248 8.59 6.20 -18.54
CA SER A 248 9.47 5.17 -19.05
C SER A 248 8.75 4.42 -20.15
N ILE A 249 9.46 4.20 -21.25
CA ILE A 249 9.14 3.15 -22.21
C ILE A 249 8.73 1.89 -21.43
N THR A 250 7.47 1.48 -21.56
CA THR A 250 7.02 0.17 -21.11
C THR A 250 7.75 -0.85 -21.98
N VAL A 251 8.85 -1.41 -21.50
CA VAL A 251 9.50 -2.54 -22.18
C VAL A 251 8.58 -3.74 -22.01
N ARG A 252 7.63 -3.91 -22.92
CA ARG A 252 7.14 -5.26 -23.23
C ARG A 252 8.31 -5.96 -23.90
N LEU A 253 8.96 -6.84 -23.18
CA LEU A 253 9.86 -7.82 -23.74
C LEU A 253 9.10 -8.62 -24.80
N GLY A 254 9.20 -8.18 -26.06
CA GLY A 254 8.66 -8.87 -27.21
C GLY A 254 9.48 -10.12 -27.52
N PHE A 255 9.50 -11.08 -26.59
CA PHE A 255 9.94 -12.43 -26.93
C PHE A 255 8.76 -13.13 -27.60
N PRO A 256 8.88 -13.55 -28.88
CA PRO A 256 7.84 -14.33 -29.52
C PRO A 256 7.67 -15.64 -28.76
N THR A 257 6.54 -15.79 -28.07
CA THR A 257 6.06 -17.09 -27.61
C THR A 257 5.62 -17.89 -28.83
N MET A 258 6.53 -18.66 -29.43
CA MET A 258 6.16 -19.79 -30.28
C MET A 258 7.34 -20.75 -30.44
N HIS A 259 7.07 -22.03 -30.20
CA HIS A 259 7.92 -23.15 -30.61
C HIS A 259 8.25 -23.07 -32.09
N PHE A 260 9.46 -22.64 -32.51
CA PHE A 260 10.11 -22.95 -33.81
C PHE A 260 11.60 -22.54 -33.76
N PRO A 261 12.49 -23.14 -34.60
CA PRO A 261 13.93 -23.26 -34.31
C PRO A 261 14.68 -21.93 -34.37
N ILE A 262 15.67 -21.83 -33.50
CA ILE A 262 16.59 -20.71 -33.29
C ILE A 262 17.18 -20.22 -34.63
N GLN A 263 16.72 -19.06 -35.12
CA GLN A 263 17.53 -18.25 -36.03
C GLN A 263 18.41 -17.31 -35.19
N LYS A 264 19.72 -17.38 -35.45
CA LYS A 264 20.76 -16.55 -34.85
C LYS A 264 20.59 -15.08 -35.27
N ASN A 265 20.89 -14.19 -34.31
CA ASN A 265 21.19 -12.75 -34.47
C ASN A 265 19.99 -11.78 -34.51
N VAL A 266 19.28 -11.63 -33.38
CA VAL A 266 18.63 -10.36 -33.04
C VAL A 266 19.27 -9.82 -31.76
N THR A 267 20.19 -8.86 -31.89
CA THR A 267 20.70 -8.06 -30.78
C THR A 267 19.63 -7.03 -30.39
N PHE A 268 18.94 -7.24 -29.27
CA PHE A 268 18.08 -6.24 -28.66
C PHE A 268 18.94 -5.19 -27.96
N ASP A 269 18.94 -3.95 -28.46
CA ASP A 269 19.61 -2.83 -27.81
C ASP A 269 18.72 -2.25 -26.70
N PHE A 270 18.82 -2.85 -25.51
CA PHE A 270 18.19 -2.38 -24.28
C PHE A 270 18.70 -0.99 -23.82
N HIS A 271 19.87 -0.56 -24.28
CA HIS A 271 20.55 0.61 -23.74
C HIS A 271 19.99 1.95 -24.23
N SER A 272 19.35 2.00 -25.41
CA SER A 272 18.76 3.23 -25.94
C SER A 272 17.41 3.61 -25.30
N GLN A 273 16.72 2.68 -24.63
CA GLN A 273 15.40 2.92 -24.03
C GLN A 273 15.44 3.33 -22.54
N PHE A 274 16.48 2.96 -21.81
CA PHE A 274 16.65 3.33 -20.39
C PHE A 274 17.57 4.53 -20.16
N SER A 275 18.20 5.08 -21.20
CA SER A 275 18.87 6.39 -21.12
C SER A 275 17.83 7.52 -21.15
N SER A 276 17.10 7.72 -20.04
CA SER A 276 16.06 8.74 -19.90
C SER A 276 16.59 10.18 -19.79
N SER A 277 17.78 10.48 -20.33
CA SER A 277 18.29 11.85 -20.34
C SER A 277 17.37 12.77 -21.15
N SER A 278 16.71 12.29 -22.22
CA SER A 278 15.86 13.11 -23.08
C SER A 278 14.57 13.59 -22.40
N SER A 279 13.95 12.77 -21.54
CA SER A 279 12.66 13.11 -20.91
C SER A 279 12.82 14.05 -19.72
N ILE A 280 13.82 13.82 -18.86
CA ILE A 280 14.12 14.73 -17.75
C ILE A 280 14.71 16.05 -18.23
N GLN A 281 15.56 16.01 -19.26
CA GLN A 281 16.12 17.23 -19.85
C GLN A 281 15.03 18.08 -20.49
N LYS A 282 13.95 17.47 -21.01
CA LYS A 282 12.77 18.20 -21.47
C LYS A 282 12.11 18.96 -20.31
N VAL A 283 11.80 18.29 -19.20
CA VAL A 283 11.18 18.92 -18.01
C VAL A 283 12.04 20.08 -17.47
N LEU A 284 13.35 19.85 -17.34
CA LEU A 284 14.28 20.89 -16.86
C LEU A 284 14.38 22.07 -17.82
N THR A 285 14.51 21.82 -19.13
CA THR A 285 14.59 22.86 -20.16
C THR A 285 13.31 23.70 -20.22
N GLU A 286 12.14 23.06 -20.17
CA GLU A 286 10.82 23.72 -20.17
C GLU A 286 10.66 24.71 -19.00
N HIS A 287 11.30 24.44 -17.86
CA HIS A 287 11.25 25.28 -16.67
C HIS A 287 12.49 26.19 -16.52
N GLY A 288 13.37 26.23 -17.52
CA GLY A 288 14.62 27.03 -17.47
C GLY A 288 15.61 26.57 -16.40
N LEU A 289 15.52 25.32 -15.95
CA LEU A 289 16.38 24.74 -14.93
C LEU A 289 17.59 24.04 -15.55
N THR A 290 18.69 23.99 -14.81
CA THR A 290 19.89 23.25 -15.22
C THR A 290 20.28 22.22 -14.15
N PRO A 291 20.69 21.00 -14.54
CA PRO A 291 21.12 19.96 -13.60
C PRO A 291 22.16 20.43 -12.58
N ILE A 292 22.12 19.88 -11.37
CA ILE A 292 23.14 20.10 -10.34
C ILE A 292 24.47 19.52 -10.82
N SER A 293 25.56 20.25 -10.60
CA SER A 293 26.91 19.76 -10.87
C SER A 293 27.65 19.52 -9.57
N LEU A 294 27.87 18.25 -9.23
CA LEU A 294 28.41 17.85 -7.94
C LEU A 294 29.86 18.27 -7.76
N LYS A 295 30.18 18.71 -6.55
CA LYS A 295 31.52 18.95 -6.02
C LYS A 295 31.83 17.93 -4.92
N PRO A 296 33.10 17.81 -4.49
CA PRO A 296 33.45 16.89 -3.42
C PRO A 296 32.58 17.10 -2.18
N LYS A 297 32.15 16.00 -1.53
CA LYS A 297 31.17 15.89 -0.43
C LYS A 297 29.70 16.10 -0.79
N GLU A 298 29.37 16.73 -1.93
CA GLU A 298 27.97 17.09 -2.23
C GLU A 298 27.06 15.89 -2.50
N GLY A 299 27.56 14.82 -3.10
CA GLY A 299 26.77 13.59 -3.31
C GLY A 299 26.32 12.99 -1.98
N LEU A 300 27.25 12.81 -1.04
CA LEU A 300 26.92 12.29 0.28
C LEU A 300 26.00 13.25 1.06
N ALA A 301 26.26 14.56 0.95
CA ALA A 301 25.41 15.57 1.55
C ALA A 301 23.98 15.59 0.97
N LEU A 302 23.72 15.10 -0.24
CA LEU A 302 22.36 15.03 -0.76
C LEU A 302 21.60 13.81 -0.26
N ILE A 303 22.30 12.72 0.07
CA ILE A 303 21.67 11.42 0.32
C ILE A 303 21.67 10.96 1.79
N ASN A 304 22.48 11.58 2.66
CA ASN A 304 22.61 11.16 4.07
C ASN A 304 21.65 11.95 4.99
N GLY A 305 20.81 11.26 5.75
CA GLY A 305 19.87 11.85 6.71
C GLY A 305 18.49 11.18 6.74
N THR A 306 17.61 11.56 7.65
CA THR A 306 16.35 10.88 8.00
C THR A 306 15.09 11.50 7.35
N GLN A 307 15.25 12.18 6.21
CA GLN A 307 14.21 13.06 5.68
C GLN A 307 12.98 12.33 5.12
N LEU A 308 13.09 11.09 4.65
CA LEU A 308 11.91 10.30 4.28
C LEU A 308 11.11 9.95 5.53
N ILE A 309 11.79 9.43 6.56
CA ILE A 309 11.17 9.05 7.84
C ILE A 309 10.45 10.26 8.45
N ALA A 310 11.13 11.40 8.54
CA ALA A 310 10.57 12.62 9.12
C ALA A 310 9.46 13.24 8.25
N SER A 311 9.56 13.18 6.92
CA SER A 311 8.52 13.71 6.02
C SER A 311 7.22 12.91 6.11
N LEU A 312 7.30 11.57 5.98
CA LEU A 312 6.14 10.69 6.12
C LEU A 312 5.59 10.72 7.56
N GLY A 313 6.48 10.78 8.55
CA GLY A 313 6.10 10.89 9.95
C GLY A 313 5.37 12.19 10.28
N ALA A 314 5.79 13.31 9.70
CA ALA A 314 5.11 14.60 9.86
C ALA A 314 3.71 14.58 9.24
N GLU A 315 3.53 13.94 8.07
CA GLU A 315 2.21 13.74 7.46
C GLU A 315 1.31 12.89 8.36
N ALA A 316 1.80 11.75 8.83
CA ALA A 316 1.06 10.87 9.73
C ALA A 316 0.64 11.60 11.02
N LEU A 317 1.57 12.37 11.61
CA LEU A 317 1.32 13.13 12.83
C LEU A 317 0.27 14.25 12.64
N GLU A 318 0.38 15.06 11.59
CA GLU A 318 -0.56 16.16 11.37
C GLU A 318 -1.96 15.64 11.03
N ARG A 319 -2.05 14.55 10.27
CA ARG A 319 -3.31 13.83 10.03
C ARG A 319 -3.89 13.26 11.34
N ALA A 320 -3.05 12.62 12.17
CA ALA A 320 -3.45 12.10 13.48
C ALA A 320 -3.96 13.22 14.43
N ALA A 321 -3.30 14.38 14.43
CA ALA A 321 -3.70 15.55 15.21
C ALA A 321 -5.05 16.13 14.74
N ALA A 322 -5.29 16.14 13.43
CA ALA A 322 -6.55 16.58 12.85
C ALA A 322 -7.70 15.61 13.15
N ILE A 323 -7.47 14.29 13.00
CA ILE A 323 -8.52 13.29 13.16
C ILE A 323 -8.89 13.06 14.63
N THR A 324 -7.96 13.23 15.57
CA THR A 324 -8.23 13.10 17.02
C THR A 324 -9.30 14.08 17.51
N GLN A 325 -9.28 15.32 17.00
CA GLN A 325 -10.31 16.32 17.37
C GLN A 325 -11.68 15.93 16.83
N GLN A 326 -11.72 15.36 15.62
CA GLN A 326 -12.95 14.85 15.01
C GLN A 326 -13.46 13.63 15.76
N ALA A 327 -12.57 12.76 16.25
CA ALA A 327 -12.94 11.59 17.03
C ALA A 327 -13.74 11.95 18.30
N ASP A 328 -13.37 13.03 18.98
CA ASP A 328 -14.11 13.54 20.16
C ASP A 328 -15.53 13.99 19.78
N VAL A 329 -15.67 14.69 18.65
CA VAL A 329 -16.96 15.17 18.13
C VAL A 329 -17.85 14.00 17.71
N ILE A 330 -17.29 13.05 16.96
CA ILE A 330 -17.99 11.85 16.50
C ILE A 330 -18.46 11.02 17.68
N ALA A 331 -17.61 10.80 18.68
CA ALA A 331 -17.96 10.06 19.89
C ALA A 331 -19.02 10.78 20.74
N ALA A 332 -19.03 12.12 20.77
CA ALA A 332 -20.09 12.90 21.42
C ALA A 332 -21.43 12.76 20.68
N LEU A 333 -21.43 12.77 19.35
CA LEU A 333 -22.61 12.49 18.53
C LEU A 333 -23.16 11.07 18.80
N THR A 334 -22.27 10.08 18.88
CA THR A 334 -22.64 8.71 19.26
C THR A 334 -23.19 8.62 20.68
N LEU A 335 -22.64 9.38 21.64
CA LEU A 335 -23.17 9.43 23.00
C LEU A 335 -24.60 9.97 23.04
N GLU A 336 -24.85 11.09 22.36
CA GLU A 336 -26.17 11.73 22.29
C GLU A 336 -27.22 10.82 21.64
N THR A 337 -26.87 10.20 20.51
CA THR A 337 -27.76 9.26 19.80
C THR A 337 -28.09 8.01 20.62
N LEU A 338 -27.19 7.59 21.52
CA LEU A 338 -27.41 6.49 22.45
C LEU A 338 -28.06 6.91 23.78
N LYS A 339 -28.43 8.19 23.89
CA LYS A 339 -29.00 8.80 25.10
C LYS A 339 -28.10 8.64 26.34
N GLY A 340 -26.79 8.79 26.16
CA GLY A 340 -25.80 8.66 27.24
C GLY A 340 -25.80 9.83 28.21
N THR A 341 -25.19 9.63 29.39
CA THR A 341 -25.08 10.65 30.45
C THR A 341 -23.77 11.44 30.36
N ASN A 342 -23.83 12.72 30.73
CA ASN A 342 -22.66 13.60 30.81
C ASN A 342 -21.83 13.44 32.10
N LYS A 343 -22.32 12.65 33.10
CA LYS A 343 -21.70 12.50 34.43
C LYS A 343 -20.23 12.04 34.36
N ALA A 344 -19.91 11.19 33.39
CA ALA A 344 -18.55 10.66 33.21
C ALA A 344 -17.52 11.74 32.87
N PHE A 345 -17.95 12.92 32.41
CA PHE A 345 -17.09 14.02 32.00
C PHE A 345 -16.98 15.11 33.08
N ASN A 346 -17.44 14.86 34.31
CA ASN A 346 -17.39 15.83 35.41
C ASN A 346 -15.94 16.27 35.69
N ILE A 347 -15.76 17.58 35.94
CA ILE A 347 -14.46 18.19 36.17
C ILE A 347 -13.71 17.58 37.37
N GLU A 348 -14.41 17.22 38.45
CA GLU A 348 -13.82 16.66 39.67
C GLU A 348 -13.21 15.27 39.41
N ILE A 349 -13.87 14.44 38.58
CA ILE A 349 -13.37 13.11 38.19
C ILE A 349 -12.02 13.23 37.47
N HIS A 350 -11.89 14.19 36.56
CA HIS A 350 -10.67 14.35 35.79
C HIS A 350 -9.59 15.14 36.53
N ALA A 351 -9.96 15.98 37.51
CA ALA A 351 -9.01 16.67 38.38
C ALA A 351 -8.26 15.69 39.30
N VAL A 352 -8.90 14.62 39.77
CA VAL A 352 -8.23 13.61 40.63
C VAL A 352 -7.34 12.62 39.86
N ARG A 353 -7.38 12.62 38.53
CA ARG A 353 -6.46 11.86 37.65
C ARG A 353 -5.98 12.76 36.50
N PRO A 354 -5.02 13.68 36.75
CA PRO A 354 -4.81 14.87 35.93
C PRO A 354 -3.90 14.65 34.72
N HIS A 355 -4.16 13.63 33.90
CA HIS A 355 -3.50 13.50 32.60
C HIS A 355 -3.99 14.61 31.65
N PRO A 356 -3.10 15.39 31.00
CA PRO A 356 -3.50 16.55 30.18
C PRO A 356 -4.48 16.20 29.06
N GLY A 357 -4.19 15.16 28.27
CA GLY A 357 -5.07 14.71 27.20
C GLY A 357 -6.44 14.26 27.72
N GLN A 358 -6.48 13.57 28.87
CA GLN A 358 -7.74 13.14 29.49
C GLN A 358 -8.61 14.34 29.90
N ILE A 359 -8.02 15.35 30.53
CA ILE A 359 -8.71 16.57 30.92
C ILE A 359 -9.23 17.32 29.69
N LEU A 360 -8.41 17.42 28.63
CA LEU A 360 -8.75 18.09 27.38
C LEU A 360 -9.96 17.43 26.70
N VAL A 361 -9.95 16.11 26.56
CA VAL A 361 -11.07 15.37 25.96
C VAL A 361 -12.33 15.55 26.79
N ALA A 362 -12.26 15.42 28.11
CA ALA A 362 -13.42 15.64 28.98
C ALA A 362 -13.99 17.06 28.85
N GLN A 363 -13.11 18.07 28.73
CA GLN A 363 -13.52 19.45 28.47
C GLN A 363 -14.25 19.60 27.14
N ARG A 364 -13.75 18.97 26.07
CA ARG A 364 -14.44 18.96 24.77
C ARG A 364 -15.81 18.29 24.85
N PHE A 365 -15.92 17.14 25.50
CA PHE A 365 -17.21 16.47 25.70
C PHE A 365 -18.21 17.37 26.42
N ARG A 366 -17.83 18.02 27.53
CA ARG A 366 -18.69 18.98 28.24
C ARG A 366 -19.16 20.15 27.36
N SER A 367 -18.41 20.52 26.33
CA SER A 367 -18.79 21.58 25.38
C SER A 367 -19.67 21.11 24.21
N LEU A 368 -19.84 19.80 24.05
CA LEU A 368 -20.55 19.19 22.91
C LEU A 368 -21.87 18.52 23.32
N VAL A 369 -21.92 17.89 24.50
CA VAL A 369 -23.09 17.13 24.97
C VAL A 369 -24.00 17.98 25.85
N HIS A 370 -25.19 17.47 26.20
CA HIS A 370 -26.18 18.20 26.99
C HIS A 370 -25.57 18.95 28.20
N SER A 371 -25.88 20.25 28.28
CA SER A 371 -25.56 21.16 29.37
C SER A 371 -26.56 22.33 29.40
N ASP A 372 -26.56 23.12 30.48
CA ASP A 372 -27.37 24.34 30.58
C ASP A 372 -27.13 25.33 29.42
N PHE A 373 -25.94 25.31 28.81
CA PHE A 373 -25.57 26.17 27.68
C PHE A 373 -25.97 25.59 26.33
N PHE A 374 -25.94 24.27 26.19
CA PHE A 374 -26.29 23.55 24.97
C PHE A 374 -27.28 22.44 25.30
N PRO A 375 -28.56 22.77 25.52
CA PRO A 375 -29.57 21.77 25.83
C PRO A 375 -29.77 20.84 24.61
N SER A 376 -30.02 19.58 24.91
CA SER A 376 -30.44 18.54 23.95
C SER A 376 -31.89 18.17 24.23
N GLU A 377 -32.69 17.95 23.20
CA GLU A 377 -34.05 17.42 23.31
C GLU A 377 -34.06 15.87 23.32
N ILE A 378 -32.93 15.25 22.99
CA ILE A 378 -32.75 13.79 22.95
C ILE A 378 -32.35 13.25 24.33
N THR A 379 -31.62 14.06 25.12
CA THR A 379 -31.08 13.74 26.45
C THR A 379 -31.54 14.76 27.50
N ASP A 380 -32.07 14.30 28.64
CA ASP A 380 -32.50 15.10 29.80
C ASP A 380 -32.04 14.38 31.09
N GLU A 381 -31.65 15.13 32.12
CA GLU A 381 -31.28 14.63 33.44
C GLU A 381 -32.40 13.82 34.12
N ASN A 382 -33.66 14.06 33.75
CA ASN A 382 -34.84 13.38 34.30
C ASN A 382 -35.25 12.11 33.55
N LEU A 383 -34.56 11.71 32.48
CA LEU A 383 -35.06 10.68 31.56
C LEU A 383 -34.76 9.21 31.93
N TYR A 384 -33.81 8.86 32.84
CA TYR A 384 -33.48 7.44 33.10
C TYR A 384 -32.88 7.05 34.48
N ASP A 385 -33.27 5.85 34.95
CA ASP A 385 -32.71 5.05 36.07
C ASP A 385 -31.28 4.45 35.81
N ARG A 386 -30.60 4.86 34.73
CA ARG A 386 -29.34 4.23 34.29
C ARG A 386 -28.13 4.79 35.06
N VAL A 387 -27.53 3.97 35.92
CA VAL A 387 -26.43 4.39 36.83
C VAL A 387 -25.15 4.80 36.09
N GLN A 388 -24.80 4.13 34.99
CA GLN A 388 -23.58 4.39 34.22
C GLN A 388 -23.69 3.91 32.76
N ASP A 389 -22.94 4.54 31.86
CA ASP A 389 -22.79 4.11 30.46
C ASP A 389 -21.71 3.04 30.27
N ALA A 390 -21.72 2.42 29.08
CA ALA A 390 -20.69 1.49 28.67
C ALA A 390 -19.31 2.13 28.54
N TYR A 391 -18.24 1.33 28.75
CA TYR A 391 -16.85 1.78 28.67
C TYR A 391 -16.51 2.53 27.38
N THR A 392 -17.01 2.07 26.24
CA THR A 392 -16.76 2.68 24.92
C THR A 392 -17.27 4.12 24.79
N LEU A 393 -18.17 4.53 25.69
CA LEU A 393 -18.74 5.88 25.76
C LEU A 393 -18.12 6.68 26.91
N ARG A 394 -18.15 6.13 28.14
CA ARG A 394 -17.69 6.85 29.33
C ARG A 394 -16.16 6.98 29.45
N CYS A 395 -15.40 6.08 28.80
CA CYS A 395 -13.94 6.09 28.85
C CYS A 395 -13.29 6.82 27.67
N CYS A 396 -14.06 7.54 26.84
CA CYS A 396 -13.50 8.39 25.78
C CYS A 396 -12.40 9.33 26.30
N PRO A 397 -12.52 10.01 27.47
CA PRO A 397 -11.45 10.84 28.00
C PRO A 397 -10.14 10.07 28.24
N GLN A 398 -10.21 8.87 28.81
CA GLN A 398 -9.04 8.07 29.12
C GLN A 398 -8.38 7.52 27.85
N VAL A 399 -9.18 7.05 26.88
CA VAL A 399 -8.69 6.42 25.66
C VAL A 399 -8.24 7.46 24.63
N HIS A 400 -9.07 8.45 24.30
CA HIS A 400 -8.67 9.51 23.37
C HIS A 400 -7.61 10.44 24.01
N GLY A 401 -7.61 10.58 25.33
CA GLY A 401 -6.65 11.42 26.04
C GLY A 401 -5.21 10.96 25.88
N VAL A 402 -4.92 9.66 26.04
CA VAL A 402 -3.57 9.13 25.82
C VAL A 402 -3.12 9.28 24.36
N VAL A 403 -4.06 9.28 23.39
CA VAL A 403 -3.73 9.57 21.98
C VAL A 403 -3.27 11.02 21.81
N ASN A 404 -3.96 11.99 22.42
CA ASN A 404 -3.54 13.40 22.39
C ASN A 404 -2.16 13.59 23.03
N ASP A 405 -1.91 12.94 24.18
CA ASP A 405 -0.60 13.00 24.85
C ASP A 405 0.51 12.35 23.99
N THR A 406 0.19 11.25 23.30
CA THR A 406 1.10 10.58 22.36
C THR A 406 1.43 11.48 21.17
N ILE A 407 0.43 12.12 20.55
CA ILE A 407 0.62 13.08 19.45
C ILE A 407 1.52 14.24 19.89
N ALA A 408 1.29 14.79 21.09
CA ALA A 408 2.12 15.88 21.61
C ALA A 408 3.58 15.44 21.81
N PHE A 409 3.80 14.24 22.36
CA PHE A 409 5.12 13.65 22.51
C PHE A 409 5.83 13.48 21.15
N VAL A 410 5.16 12.87 20.18
CA VAL A 410 5.73 12.60 18.84
C VAL A 410 5.99 13.91 18.08
N LYS A 411 5.13 14.92 18.24
CA LYS A 411 5.32 16.26 17.65
C LYS A 411 6.60 16.92 18.11
N ASN A 412 6.97 16.78 19.38
CA ASN A 412 8.22 17.33 19.90
C ASN A 412 9.44 16.64 19.29
N ILE A 413 9.40 15.32 19.14
CA ILE A 413 10.48 14.54 18.51
C ILE A 413 10.62 14.91 17.04
N LEU A 414 9.53 14.92 16.27
CA LEU A 414 9.57 15.25 14.85
C LEU A 414 9.97 16.70 14.58
N ASN A 415 9.48 17.68 15.33
CA ASN A 415 9.93 19.07 15.17
C ASN A 415 11.43 19.23 15.46
N THR A 416 11.98 18.46 16.40
CA THR A 416 13.43 18.41 16.65
C THR A 416 14.15 17.79 15.46
N GLU A 417 13.64 16.69 14.93
CA GLU A 417 14.23 15.97 13.80
C GLU A 417 14.24 16.82 12.51
N LEU A 418 13.14 17.51 12.19
CA LEU A 418 13.00 18.37 11.01
C LEU A 418 14.06 19.50 10.97
N ASN A 419 14.57 19.87 12.14
CA ASN A 419 15.55 20.94 12.33
C ASN A 419 16.89 20.41 12.82
N SER A 420 17.17 19.10 12.71
CA SER A 420 18.44 18.51 13.11
C SER A 420 19.44 18.46 11.95
N ALA A 421 20.74 18.50 12.28
CA ALA A 421 21.80 18.30 11.28
C ALA A 421 22.10 16.80 11.18
N THR A 422 21.46 16.14 10.22
CA THR A 422 21.60 14.71 9.94
C THR A 422 22.53 14.55 8.72
N ASP A 423 23.85 14.52 8.95
CA ASP A 423 24.86 14.31 7.90
C ASP A 423 26.11 13.68 8.52
N ASN A 424 27.00 13.12 7.70
CA ASN A 424 28.29 12.58 8.10
C ASN A 424 29.35 12.77 6.99
N PRO A 425 30.55 13.29 7.30
CA PRO A 425 30.88 14.00 8.53
C PRO A 425 30.14 15.34 8.61
N LEU A 426 29.90 15.81 9.82
CA LEU A 426 29.42 17.17 10.07
C LEU A 426 30.58 18.16 9.93
N VAL A 427 30.30 19.30 9.31
CA VAL A 427 31.24 20.39 9.04
C VAL A 427 31.02 21.50 10.06
N PHE A 428 32.08 21.89 10.79
CA PHE A 428 32.04 22.98 11.77
C PHE A 428 32.98 24.10 11.34
N PRO A 429 32.53 25.01 10.45
CA PRO A 429 33.40 26.03 9.85
C PRO A 429 34.01 26.97 10.90
N GLU A 430 33.23 27.39 11.89
CA GLU A 430 33.69 28.26 12.99
C GLU A 430 34.81 27.62 13.82
N ARG A 431 34.84 26.29 13.91
CA ARG A 431 35.87 25.54 14.64
C ARG A 431 36.95 24.96 13.74
N GLY A 432 36.85 25.13 12.41
CA GLY A 432 37.84 24.71 11.43
C GLY A 432 38.02 23.20 11.28
N PHE A 433 37.04 22.36 11.64
CA PHE A 433 37.16 20.90 11.52
C PHE A 433 35.88 20.21 11.03
N THR A 434 36.03 18.93 10.66
CA THR A 434 34.93 17.99 10.42
C THR A 434 34.94 16.89 11.48
N ILE A 435 33.76 16.38 11.85
CA ILE A 435 33.61 15.24 12.78
C ILE A 435 32.71 14.19 12.15
N SER A 436 33.15 12.94 12.18
CA SER A 436 32.31 11.78 11.87
C SER A 436 31.53 11.34 13.10
N GLY A 437 30.24 11.04 12.91
CA GLY A 437 29.33 10.61 13.98
C GLY A 437 28.05 9.98 13.40
N GLY A 438 27.10 9.60 14.25
CA GLY A 438 25.90 8.84 13.88
C GLY A 438 24.59 9.64 13.81
N ASN A 439 24.64 10.97 13.69
CA ASN A 439 23.43 11.83 13.72
C ASN A 439 22.45 11.60 12.55
N PHE A 440 22.79 10.76 11.58
CA PHE A 440 21.89 10.33 10.51
C PHE A 440 21.01 9.13 10.89
N HIS A 441 21.22 8.51 12.05
CA HIS A 441 20.51 7.28 12.44
C HIS A 441 19.07 7.60 12.84
N GLY A 442 18.10 6.89 12.25
CA GLY A 442 16.67 7.21 12.37
C GLY A 442 15.97 6.67 13.62
N GLU A 443 16.67 6.38 14.71
CA GLU A 443 16.08 5.65 15.86
C GLU A 443 14.98 6.46 16.57
N TYR A 444 15.25 7.73 16.86
CA TYR A 444 14.31 8.63 17.52
C TYR A 444 12.98 8.74 16.78
N PRO A 445 12.97 9.10 15.47
CA PRO A 445 11.71 9.14 14.74
C PRO A 445 11.10 7.75 14.55
N ALA A 446 11.89 6.67 14.41
CA ALA A 446 11.34 5.31 14.27
C ALA A 446 10.51 4.90 15.48
N LYS A 447 11.06 5.01 16.70
CA LYS A 447 10.33 4.66 17.94
C LYS A 447 9.12 5.55 18.17
N ALA A 448 9.25 6.85 17.86
CA ALA A 448 8.14 7.79 17.98
C ALA A 448 6.98 7.43 17.04
N LEU A 449 7.26 6.99 15.80
CA LEU A 449 6.24 6.62 14.82
C LEU A 449 5.59 5.27 15.11
N ASP A 450 6.32 4.31 15.68
CA ASP A 450 5.70 3.10 16.23
C ASP A 450 4.78 3.43 17.40
N PHE A 451 5.21 4.31 18.31
CA PHE A 451 4.37 4.74 19.42
C PHE A 451 3.14 5.53 18.94
N LEU A 452 3.27 6.36 17.90
CA LEU A 452 2.14 7.02 17.24
C LEU A 452 1.15 6.00 16.69
N SER A 453 1.64 4.95 16.02
CA SER A 453 0.79 3.88 15.45
C SER A 453 -0.04 3.20 16.55
N ILE A 454 0.62 2.80 17.64
CA ILE A 454 -0.02 2.16 18.80
C ILE A 454 -1.06 3.10 19.43
N GLY A 455 -0.69 4.37 19.65
CA GLY A 455 -1.59 5.34 20.27
C GLY A 455 -2.82 5.65 19.40
N VAL A 456 -2.64 5.95 18.12
CA VAL A 456 -3.74 6.38 17.24
C VAL A 456 -4.70 5.23 16.92
N HIS A 457 -4.21 3.98 16.86
CA HIS A 457 -5.05 2.79 16.64
C HIS A 457 -6.20 2.67 17.65
N GLU A 458 -5.98 3.08 18.91
CA GLU A 458 -7.01 3.02 19.96
C GLU A 458 -8.29 3.77 19.59
N LEU A 459 -8.18 4.87 18.80
CA LEU A 459 -9.35 5.60 18.30
C LEU A 459 -10.22 4.74 17.38
N ALA A 460 -9.60 3.97 16.48
CA ALA A 460 -10.33 3.07 15.59
C ALA A 460 -10.93 1.89 16.37
N SER A 461 -10.16 1.30 17.30
CA SER A 461 -10.62 0.16 18.09
C SER A 461 -11.83 0.51 18.97
N ILE A 462 -11.81 1.66 19.66
CA ILE A 462 -12.95 2.09 20.48
C ILE A 462 -14.14 2.56 19.63
N SER A 463 -13.87 3.20 18.49
CA SER A 463 -14.88 3.67 17.52
C SER A 463 -15.67 2.50 16.93
N GLU A 464 -15.00 1.42 16.54
CA GLU A 464 -15.66 0.23 16.00
C GLU A 464 -16.63 -0.40 17.02
N ARG A 465 -16.26 -0.46 18.31
CA ARG A 465 -17.18 -0.91 19.36
C ARG A 465 -18.37 0.03 19.57
N ARG A 466 -18.23 1.33 19.26
CA ARG A 466 -19.35 2.28 19.26
C ARG A 466 -20.25 2.10 18.03
N ILE A 467 -19.69 1.78 16.86
CA ILE A 467 -20.45 1.39 15.66
C ILE A 467 -21.31 0.15 15.94
N GLU A 468 -20.74 -0.88 16.57
CA GLU A 468 -21.49 -2.08 16.99
C GLU A 468 -22.66 -1.71 17.92
N ARG A 469 -22.43 -0.83 18.90
CA ARG A 469 -23.51 -0.38 19.78
C ARG A 469 -24.63 0.30 19.02
N LEU A 470 -24.32 1.23 18.12
CA LEU A 470 -25.33 1.90 17.29
C LEU A 470 -26.13 0.89 16.47
N CYS A 471 -25.44 -0.06 15.83
CA CYS A 471 -26.05 -1.04 14.93
C CYS A 471 -26.84 -2.15 15.64
N ASN A 472 -26.59 -2.40 16.93
CA ASN A 472 -27.18 -3.51 17.68
C ASN A 472 -28.33 -3.05 18.60
N PRO A 473 -29.59 -3.43 18.32
CA PRO A 473 -30.75 -3.02 19.13
C PRO A 473 -30.67 -3.43 20.59
N SER A 474 -29.96 -4.53 20.90
CA SER A 474 -29.76 -4.98 22.28
C SER A 474 -28.87 -4.05 23.10
N LEU A 475 -28.17 -3.13 22.43
CA LEU A 475 -27.21 -2.20 23.03
C LEU A 475 -27.64 -0.72 22.91
N SER A 476 -28.55 -0.36 21.99
CA SER A 476 -28.87 1.04 21.67
C SER A 476 -30.33 1.47 21.73
N ASN A 477 -31.31 0.55 21.88
CA ASN A 477 -32.74 0.83 21.67
C ASN A 477 -33.06 1.45 20.28
N LEU A 478 -32.11 1.40 19.34
CA LEU A 478 -32.29 1.84 17.95
C LEU A 478 -32.66 0.63 17.06
N PRO A 479 -33.26 0.87 15.88
CA PRO A 479 -33.47 -0.20 14.90
C PRO A 479 -32.16 -0.87 14.48
N ALA A 480 -32.21 -2.17 14.18
CA ALA A 480 -31.02 -2.92 13.79
C ALA A 480 -30.39 -2.30 12.54
N PHE A 481 -29.07 -2.15 12.56
CA PHE A 481 -28.28 -1.54 11.47
C PHE A 481 -28.77 -0.16 11.02
N LEU A 482 -29.51 0.55 11.89
CA LEU A 482 -29.98 1.92 11.68
C LEU A 482 -30.84 2.08 10.42
N VAL A 483 -31.78 1.14 10.20
CA VAL A 483 -32.74 1.19 9.09
C VAL A 483 -34.19 1.05 9.56
N LYS A 484 -35.12 1.81 8.95
CA LYS A 484 -36.56 1.81 9.30
C LYS A 484 -37.24 0.52 8.86
N GLU A 485 -37.03 0.11 7.61
CA GLU A 485 -37.62 -1.09 7.01
C GLU A 485 -36.59 -2.22 6.95
N GLY A 486 -36.23 -2.70 8.15
CA GLY A 486 -35.32 -3.83 8.32
C GLY A 486 -35.93 -5.11 7.77
N GLY A 487 -35.17 -5.82 6.93
CA GLY A 487 -35.69 -6.91 6.11
C GLY A 487 -35.42 -6.61 4.64
N LEU A 488 -36.17 -5.64 4.11
CA LEU A 488 -35.97 -5.13 2.75
C LEU A 488 -34.60 -4.45 2.58
N ASN A 489 -34.08 -3.85 3.65
CA ASN A 489 -32.83 -3.09 3.65
C ASN A 489 -31.83 -3.63 4.70
N SER A 490 -30.53 -3.65 4.34
CA SER A 490 -29.45 -4.15 5.21
C SER A 490 -28.77 -3.06 6.06
N GLY A 491 -29.03 -1.77 5.78
CA GLY A 491 -28.50 -0.66 6.57
C GLY A 491 -26.96 -0.63 6.69
N PHE A 492 -26.47 -0.31 7.89
CA PHE A 492 -25.04 -0.15 8.20
C PHE A 492 -24.27 -1.47 8.47
N MET A 493 -24.90 -2.62 8.25
CA MET A 493 -24.30 -3.93 8.54
C MET A 493 -22.91 -4.12 7.92
N VAL A 494 -22.74 -3.78 6.64
CA VAL A 494 -21.47 -3.99 5.93
C VAL A 494 -20.46 -2.87 6.19
N ALA A 495 -20.92 -1.64 6.41
CA ALA A 495 -20.06 -0.56 6.84
C ALA A 495 -19.38 -0.91 8.18
N HIS A 496 -20.10 -1.55 9.10
CA HIS A 496 -19.52 -2.07 10.34
C HIS A 496 -18.48 -3.18 10.08
N CYS A 497 -18.73 -4.10 9.15
CA CYS A 497 -17.75 -5.11 8.75
C CYS A 497 -16.46 -4.47 8.19
N THR A 498 -16.59 -3.42 7.36
CA THR A 498 -15.44 -2.67 6.85
C THR A 498 -14.63 -2.06 7.99
N ALA A 499 -15.29 -1.45 8.97
CA ALA A 499 -14.62 -0.90 10.15
C ALA A 499 -13.86 -1.99 10.95
N ALA A 500 -14.48 -3.16 11.17
CA ALA A 500 -13.86 -4.28 11.85
C ALA A 500 -12.63 -4.82 11.10
N ALA A 501 -12.69 -4.95 9.77
CA ALA A 501 -11.56 -5.37 8.95
C ALA A 501 -10.36 -4.40 9.10
N LEU A 502 -10.61 -3.09 9.01
CA LEU A 502 -9.56 -2.07 9.14
C LEU A 502 -8.93 -2.04 10.55
N VAL A 503 -9.74 -2.23 11.59
CA VAL A 503 -9.25 -2.38 12.98
C VAL A 503 -8.37 -3.62 13.12
N SER A 504 -8.76 -4.74 12.51
CA SER A 504 -7.96 -5.98 12.49
C SER A 504 -6.62 -5.78 11.77
N GLU A 505 -6.62 -5.18 10.58
CA GLU A 505 -5.40 -4.83 9.85
C GLU A 505 -4.45 -3.96 10.72
N ASN A 506 -5.01 -2.98 11.44
CA ASN A 506 -4.23 -2.11 12.32
C ASN A 506 -3.54 -2.86 13.47
N LYS A 507 -4.11 -3.94 14.02
CA LYS A 507 -3.47 -4.70 15.11
C LYS A 507 -2.12 -5.28 14.67
N VAL A 508 -2.05 -5.79 13.43
CA VAL A 508 -0.78 -6.27 12.83
C VAL A 508 0.17 -5.10 12.59
N LEU A 509 -0.33 -4.00 12.01
CA LEU A 509 0.45 -2.79 11.77
C LEU A 509 0.89 -2.06 13.05
N CYS A 510 0.34 -2.40 14.22
CA CYS A 510 0.81 -1.86 15.49
C CYS A 510 2.06 -2.57 16.03
N HIS A 511 2.47 -3.71 15.44
CA HIS A 511 3.73 -4.36 15.83
C HIS A 511 4.91 -3.44 15.53
N PRO A 512 5.77 -3.10 16.51
CA PRO A 512 6.85 -2.12 16.30
C PRO A 512 7.84 -2.60 15.24
N ALA A 513 8.14 -1.75 14.25
CA ALA A 513 9.22 -2.01 13.29
C ALA A 513 10.60 -1.68 13.89
N SER A 514 10.64 -0.68 14.77
CA SER A 514 11.86 -0.14 15.42
C SER A 514 12.50 -1.05 16.48
N VAL A 515 11.98 -2.25 16.68
CA VAL A 515 12.61 -3.28 17.52
C VAL A 515 13.33 -4.34 16.69
N ASP A 516 13.19 -4.30 15.37
CA ASP A 516 13.94 -5.15 14.44
C ASP A 516 15.27 -4.50 14.05
N SER A 517 16.23 -5.33 13.67
CA SER A 517 17.52 -4.89 13.16
C SER A 517 18.13 -5.97 12.28
N LEU A 518 18.64 -5.59 11.11
CA LEU A 518 19.37 -6.46 10.22
C LEU A 518 20.70 -5.79 9.88
N SER A 519 21.80 -6.53 10.04
CA SER A 519 23.11 -6.00 9.67
C SER A 519 23.23 -5.85 8.15
N THR A 520 23.62 -4.66 7.71
CA THR A 520 23.78 -4.24 6.30
C THR A 520 25.21 -3.74 6.03
N SER A 521 25.51 -3.43 4.76
CA SER A 521 26.80 -2.87 4.35
C SER A 521 28.00 -3.73 4.80
N ALA A 522 27.92 -5.06 4.57
CA ALA A 522 28.97 -6.02 4.94
C ALA A 522 29.37 -5.93 6.43
N ALA A 523 28.36 -5.88 7.29
CA ALA A 523 28.48 -5.72 8.75
C ALA A 523 29.13 -4.40 9.21
N THR A 524 29.18 -3.39 8.35
CA THR A 524 29.57 -2.02 8.75
C THR A 524 28.40 -1.29 9.41
N GLU A 525 27.18 -1.55 8.93
CA GLU A 525 25.93 -1.10 9.55
C GLU A 525 25.38 -2.29 10.35
N ASP A 526 25.86 -2.47 11.57
CA ASP A 526 25.54 -3.61 12.42
C ASP A 526 24.25 -3.42 13.23
N HIS A 527 23.77 -2.19 13.36
CA HIS A 527 22.49 -1.83 13.99
C HIS A 527 21.76 -0.76 13.17
N VAL A 528 20.47 -1.02 12.88
CA VAL A 528 19.63 -0.19 12.01
C VAL A 528 18.24 0.01 12.64
N SER A 529 17.59 1.16 12.40
CA SER A 529 16.34 1.55 13.07
C SER A 529 15.05 1.07 12.43
N MET A 530 15.10 0.65 11.17
CA MET A 530 13.93 0.35 10.34
C MET A 530 12.89 1.50 10.27
N GLY A 531 13.35 2.74 10.45
CA GLY A 531 12.46 3.90 10.60
C GLY A 531 11.58 4.21 9.39
N GLY A 532 12.03 3.88 8.16
CA GLY A 532 11.20 4.09 6.97
C GLY A 532 9.95 3.21 6.96
N TRP A 533 10.07 1.97 7.46
CA TRP A 533 8.92 1.09 7.63
C TRP A 533 7.99 1.59 8.75
N ALA A 534 8.56 2.02 9.90
CA ALA A 534 7.78 2.61 10.99
C ALA A 534 6.93 3.81 10.51
N ALA A 535 7.49 4.68 9.65
CA ALA A 535 6.80 5.83 9.11
C ALA A 535 5.65 5.47 8.14
N ARG A 536 5.88 4.54 7.21
CA ARG A 536 4.84 4.07 6.26
C ARG A 536 3.69 3.39 7.00
N LYS A 537 4.03 2.57 7.99
CA LYS A 537 3.08 1.88 8.86
C LYS A 537 2.22 2.86 9.67
N ALA A 538 2.84 3.87 10.29
CA ALA A 538 2.11 4.91 11.03
C ALA A 538 1.11 5.65 10.14
N LEU A 539 1.51 6.02 8.93
CA LEU A 539 0.63 6.69 7.98
C LEU A 539 -0.56 5.83 7.56
N LYS A 540 -0.32 4.53 7.31
CA LYS A 540 -1.38 3.57 6.96
C LYS A 540 -2.37 3.34 8.12
N VAL A 541 -1.89 3.28 9.37
CA VAL A 541 -2.76 3.19 10.55
C VAL A 541 -3.64 4.43 10.69
N VAL A 542 -3.08 5.63 10.49
CA VAL A 542 -3.84 6.89 10.52
C VAL A 542 -4.92 6.90 9.43
N GLU A 543 -4.60 6.47 8.20
CA GLU A 543 -5.57 6.31 7.11
C GLU A 543 -6.72 5.38 7.49
N HIS A 544 -6.43 4.23 8.12
CA HIS A 544 -7.47 3.31 8.57
C HIS A 544 -8.33 3.92 9.69
N VAL A 545 -7.73 4.66 10.61
CA VAL A 545 -8.45 5.35 11.71
C VAL A 545 -9.42 6.40 11.16
N GLU A 546 -8.99 7.18 10.17
CA GLU A 546 -9.86 8.15 9.47
C GLU A 546 -11.08 7.46 8.84
N GLN A 547 -10.88 6.32 8.17
CA GLN A 547 -11.97 5.57 7.54
C GLN A 547 -12.96 4.99 8.57
N VAL A 548 -12.45 4.42 9.68
CA VAL A 548 -13.30 3.89 10.76
C VAL A 548 -14.13 5.00 11.41
N LEU A 549 -13.52 6.15 11.69
CA LEU A 549 -14.23 7.30 12.25
C LEU A 549 -15.25 7.90 11.29
N ALA A 550 -14.96 7.90 9.97
CA ALA A 550 -15.93 8.31 8.96
C ALA A 550 -17.17 7.38 8.96
N ILE A 551 -16.98 6.06 9.10
CA ILE A 551 -18.09 5.10 9.23
C ILE A 551 -18.90 5.39 10.50
N GLU A 552 -18.25 5.65 11.64
CA GLU A 552 -18.95 6.00 12.88
C GLU A 552 -19.75 7.30 12.73
N LEU A 553 -19.18 8.34 12.09
CA LEU A 553 -19.87 9.60 11.84
C LEU A 553 -21.15 9.40 11.02
N LEU A 554 -21.07 8.60 9.96
CA LEU A 554 -22.23 8.27 9.12
C LEU A 554 -23.28 7.49 9.93
N ALA A 555 -22.85 6.52 10.74
CA ALA A 555 -23.76 5.74 11.59
C ALA A 555 -24.43 6.63 12.65
N ALA A 556 -23.69 7.51 13.32
CA ALA A 556 -24.24 8.42 14.32
C ALA A 556 -25.22 9.43 13.69
N CYS A 557 -24.91 10.00 12.53
CA CYS A 557 -25.84 10.85 11.78
C CYS A 557 -27.11 10.10 11.37
N GLN A 558 -26.99 8.84 10.93
CA GLN A 558 -28.15 8.03 10.62
C GLN A 558 -28.97 7.70 11.88
N ALA A 559 -28.33 7.44 13.03
CA ALA A 559 -29.01 7.19 14.29
C ALA A 559 -29.84 8.41 14.74
N LEU A 560 -29.35 9.63 14.52
CA LEU A 560 -30.12 10.87 14.78
C LEU A 560 -31.45 10.91 14.01
N GLU A 561 -31.52 10.36 12.80
CA GLU A 561 -32.76 10.33 12.01
C GLU A 561 -33.92 9.61 12.72
N PHE A 562 -33.61 8.65 13.58
CA PHE A 562 -34.60 7.90 14.35
C PHE A 562 -35.11 8.63 15.58
N HIS A 563 -34.42 9.70 15.99
CA HIS A 563 -34.88 10.57 17.09
C HIS A 563 -35.66 11.79 16.58
N ARG A 564 -35.66 12.06 15.27
CA ARG A 564 -36.42 13.17 14.69
C ARG A 564 -37.92 13.04 15.02
N PRO A 565 -38.61 14.14 15.41
CA PRO A 565 -38.20 15.54 15.26
C PRO A 565 -37.30 16.12 16.36
N LEU A 566 -36.90 15.34 17.38
CA LEU A 566 -36.03 15.82 18.45
C LEU A 566 -34.66 16.26 17.90
N LYS A 567 -34.11 17.31 18.49
CA LYS A 567 -32.79 17.85 18.16
C LYS A 567 -31.76 17.52 19.24
N THR A 568 -30.54 17.21 18.81
CA THR A 568 -29.39 17.17 19.72
C THR A 568 -28.90 18.60 20.00
N THR A 569 -27.77 18.74 20.67
CA THR A 569 -27.18 20.03 20.99
C THR A 569 -26.86 20.85 19.74
N ALA A 570 -26.90 22.18 19.85
CA ALA A 570 -26.66 23.08 18.72
C ALA A 570 -25.31 22.84 17.99
N PRO A 571 -24.17 22.55 18.68
CA PRO A 571 -22.92 22.21 18.01
C PRO A 571 -22.98 20.92 17.20
N LEU A 572 -23.67 19.88 17.71
CA LEU A 572 -23.75 18.59 17.04
C LEU A 572 -24.74 18.59 15.87
N GLU A 573 -25.81 19.41 15.93
CA GLU A 573 -26.67 19.66 14.76
C GLU A 573 -25.90 20.29 13.60
N LYS A 574 -24.93 21.19 13.87
CA LYS A 574 -24.07 21.75 12.83
C LYS A 574 -23.19 20.71 12.14
N VAL A 575 -22.73 19.70 12.88
CA VAL A 575 -21.97 18.56 12.33
C VAL A 575 -22.88 17.72 11.42
N TYR A 576 -24.10 17.41 11.87
CA TYR A 576 -25.10 16.70 11.09
C TYR A 576 -25.42 17.45 9.77
N GLU A 577 -25.69 18.76 9.84
CA GLU A 577 -25.93 19.61 8.66
C GLU A 577 -24.74 19.60 7.68
N LEU A 578 -23.52 19.68 8.19
CA LEU A 578 -22.31 19.64 7.37
C LEU A 578 -22.20 18.30 6.64
N VAL A 579 -22.36 17.16 7.32
CA VAL A 579 -22.31 15.84 6.69
C VAL A 579 -23.35 15.73 5.58
N ARG A 580 -24.58 16.20 5.81
CA ARG A 580 -25.65 16.21 4.79
C ARG A 580 -25.32 17.08 3.57
N SER A 581 -24.46 18.08 3.71
CA SER A 581 -24.09 18.99 2.60
C SER A 581 -23.08 18.39 1.60
N VAL A 582 -22.33 17.36 1.99
CA VAL A 582 -21.20 16.80 1.21
C VAL A 582 -21.60 15.52 0.46
N VAL A 583 -22.74 14.91 0.77
CA VAL A 583 -23.24 13.72 0.07
C VAL A 583 -23.81 14.13 -1.30
N ARG A 584 -23.00 13.99 -2.36
CA ARG A 584 -23.37 14.13 -3.78
C ARG A 584 -22.70 13.04 -4.63
N GLU A 585 -23.44 12.55 -5.64
CA GLU A 585 -22.94 11.69 -6.72
C GLU A 585 -22.04 12.48 -7.70
N ASP A 586 -21.10 11.76 -8.33
CA ASP A 586 -20.33 12.08 -9.56
C ASP A 586 -18.93 12.72 -9.45
N CYS A 587 -17.92 12.05 -10.03
CA CYS A 587 -16.65 12.67 -10.46
C CYS A 587 -15.96 11.89 -11.60
N LYS A 588 -15.56 12.60 -12.67
CA LYS A 588 -15.01 12.09 -13.95
C LYS A 588 -13.55 12.51 -14.18
N ASP A 589 -12.93 11.79 -15.13
CA ASP A 589 -11.80 12.11 -16.03
C ASP A 589 -10.46 11.35 -15.84
N ILE A 590 -10.03 10.69 -16.93
CA ILE A 590 -8.66 10.61 -17.55
C ILE A 590 -8.65 9.55 -18.69
N GLU A 591 -7.93 9.82 -19.79
CA GLU A 591 -7.95 9.21 -21.13
C GLU A 591 -7.27 7.82 -21.34
N LYS A 592 -7.55 7.19 -22.49
CA LYS A 592 -7.29 5.76 -22.85
C LYS A 592 -6.12 5.56 -23.83
N ILE A 593 -5.52 4.36 -23.81
CA ILE A 593 -4.70 3.78 -24.91
C ILE A 593 -5.21 2.37 -25.25
N GLN A 594 -5.39 2.07 -26.54
CA GLN A 594 -5.95 0.82 -27.10
C GLN A 594 -4.90 -0.27 -27.36
N LEU A 595 -5.26 -1.53 -27.11
CA LEU A 595 -4.57 -2.72 -27.60
C LEU A 595 -5.59 -3.80 -28.03
N LYS A 596 -5.30 -4.51 -29.13
CA LYS A 596 -6.08 -5.66 -29.66
C LYS A 596 -5.39 -6.98 -29.32
N LYS A 597 -6.14 -8.06 -29.05
CA LYS A 597 -5.69 -9.47 -29.24
C LYS A 597 -6.83 -10.50 -29.40
N GLN A 598 -6.43 -11.69 -29.87
CA GLN A 598 -7.15 -12.82 -30.45
C GLN A 598 -7.94 -13.74 -29.48
N ASP A 599 -8.81 -14.59 -30.06
CA ASP A 599 -9.86 -15.38 -29.42
C ASP A 599 -9.48 -16.86 -29.11
N GLU A 600 -9.14 -17.19 -27.86
CA GLU A 600 -9.18 -18.56 -27.31
C GLU A 600 -10.18 -18.64 -26.13
N TYR A 601 -10.86 -19.78 -25.92
CA TYR A 601 -11.91 -19.94 -24.89
C TYR A 601 -11.55 -20.97 -23.81
N ILE A 602 -11.82 -20.65 -22.55
CA ILE A 602 -11.88 -21.60 -21.42
C ILE A 602 -13.35 -21.91 -21.09
N SER A 603 -13.69 -23.20 -20.97
CA SER A 603 -15.05 -23.63 -20.61
C SER A 603 -15.19 -23.74 -19.09
N LEU A 604 -16.06 -22.93 -18.48
CA LEU A 604 -16.37 -22.99 -17.05
C LEU A 604 -17.49 -24.01 -16.79
N ASP A 605 -17.21 -24.95 -15.88
CA ASP A 605 -18.13 -26.02 -15.49
C ASP A 605 -18.45 -26.04 -14.00
N GLY A 606 -17.88 -25.11 -13.21
CA GLY A 606 -18.05 -25.04 -11.76
C GLY A 606 -17.37 -26.16 -10.96
N LYS A 607 -16.45 -26.92 -11.58
CA LYS A 607 -15.84 -28.11 -10.97
C LYS A 607 -14.35 -28.28 -11.24
N SER A 608 -13.83 -27.80 -12.36
CA SER A 608 -12.46 -28.11 -12.80
C SER A 608 -11.54 -26.91 -12.96
N LEU A 609 -11.90 -25.73 -12.44
CA LEU A 609 -11.07 -24.54 -12.57
C LEU A 609 -9.87 -24.63 -11.63
N THR A 610 -8.65 -24.56 -12.15
CA THR A 610 -7.44 -24.54 -11.32
C THR A 610 -6.99 -23.11 -11.01
N THR A 611 -6.14 -22.95 -9.99
CA THR A 611 -5.48 -21.67 -9.68
C THR A 611 -4.71 -21.11 -10.88
N ALA A 612 -4.08 -21.97 -11.69
CA ALA A 612 -3.35 -21.57 -12.90
C ALA A 612 -4.30 -21.11 -14.02
N ASP A 613 -5.44 -21.78 -14.21
CA ASP A 613 -6.47 -21.35 -15.17
C ASP A 613 -7.01 -19.98 -14.78
N LEU A 614 -7.28 -19.78 -13.49
CA LEU A 614 -7.80 -18.51 -12.97
C LEU A 614 -6.82 -17.35 -13.19
N VAL A 615 -5.53 -17.53 -12.86
CA VAL A 615 -4.50 -16.50 -13.14
C VAL A 615 -4.39 -16.22 -14.65
N SER A 616 -4.54 -17.24 -15.49
CA SER A 616 -4.52 -17.08 -16.95
C SER A 616 -5.73 -16.28 -17.47
N LEU A 617 -6.91 -16.48 -16.87
CA LEU A 617 -8.11 -15.69 -17.17
C LEU A 617 -7.95 -14.20 -16.85
N GLY A 618 -7.10 -13.86 -15.88
CA GLY A 618 -6.76 -12.47 -15.55
C GLY A 618 -6.00 -11.73 -16.66
N LYS A 619 -5.21 -12.44 -17.49
CA LYS A 619 -4.28 -11.84 -18.47
C LYS A 619 -4.92 -11.38 -19.80
N ASP A 620 -6.25 -11.29 -19.87
CA ASP A 620 -7.03 -10.95 -21.08
C ASP A 620 -6.63 -11.74 -22.34
N HIS A 621 -6.16 -12.98 -22.16
CA HIS A 621 -5.78 -13.89 -23.24
C HIS A 621 -6.92 -14.84 -23.63
N TYR A 622 -7.88 -15.03 -22.73
CA TYR A 622 -8.94 -16.00 -22.87
C TYR A 622 -10.31 -15.34 -22.69
N LYS A 623 -11.25 -15.79 -23.51
CA LYS A 623 -12.68 -15.66 -23.29
C LYS A 623 -13.17 -16.85 -22.48
N ILE A 624 -14.35 -16.73 -21.88
CA ILE A 624 -15.03 -17.83 -21.18
C ILE A 624 -16.35 -18.17 -21.85
N LYS A 625 -16.75 -19.43 -21.68
CA LYS A 625 -18.10 -19.93 -21.99
C LYS A 625 -18.54 -20.93 -20.93
N LEU A 626 -19.84 -21.12 -20.76
CA LEU A 626 -20.36 -22.16 -19.88
C LEU A 626 -20.36 -23.51 -20.61
N SER A 627 -20.15 -24.60 -19.86
CA SER A 627 -20.43 -25.94 -20.38
C SER A 627 -21.95 -26.19 -20.41
N ALA A 628 -22.44 -26.97 -21.38
CA ALA A 628 -23.87 -27.30 -21.47
C ALA A 628 -24.43 -27.93 -20.18
N LYS A 629 -23.62 -28.79 -19.53
CA LYS A 629 -23.98 -29.39 -18.22
C LYS A 629 -24.05 -28.36 -17.09
N ALA A 630 -23.29 -27.27 -17.16
CA ALA A 630 -23.39 -26.18 -16.18
C ALA A 630 -24.68 -25.38 -16.39
N GLU A 631 -25.02 -25.08 -17.64
CA GLU A 631 -26.27 -24.40 -17.98
C GLU A 631 -27.49 -25.19 -17.48
N GLU A 632 -27.51 -26.51 -17.71
CA GLU A 632 -28.57 -27.40 -17.23
C GLU A 632 -28.71 -27.36 -15.69
N ARG A 633 -27.60 -27.37 -14.95
CA ARG A 633 -27.65 -27.29 -13.46
C ARG A 633 -28.13 -25.93 -12.98
N VAL A 634 -27.72 -24.86 -13.64
CA VAL A 634 -28.16 -23.50 -13.31
C VAL A 634 -29.67 -23.36 -13.53
N ILE A 635 -30.20 -23.86 -14.66
CA ILE A 635 -31.64 -23.87 -14.94
C ILE A 635 -32.39 -24.65 -13.85
N ARG A 636 -31.98 -25.90 -13.57
CA ARG A 636 -32.65 -26.73 -12.55
C ARG A 636 -32.65 -26.10 -11.16
N ALA A 637 -31.57 -25.41 -10.79
CA ALA A 637 -31.53 -24.67 -9.52
C ALA A 637 -32.44 -23.45 -9.52
N LYS A 638 -32.58 -22.75 -10.64
CA LYS A 638 -33.51 -21.64 -10.75
C LYS A 638 -34.96 -22.09 -10.65
N ASP A 639 -35.31 -23.21 -11.31
CA ASP A 639 -36.67 -23.79 -11.26
C ASP A 639 -37.11 -24.10 -9.83
N VAL A 640 -36.18 -24.53 -8.97
CA VAL A 640 -36.45 -24.79 -7.54
C VAL A 640 -36.79 -23.49 -6.81
N ILE A 641 -36.05 -22.41 -7.04
CA ILE A 641 -36.35 -21.11 -6.43
C ILE A 641 -37.72 -20.61 -6.87
N GLU A 642 -38.04 -20.71 -8.17
CA GLU A 642 -39.34 -20.29 -8.70
C GLU A 642 -40.49 -21.12 -8.12
N LYS A 643 -40.30 -22.44 -8.00
CA LYS A 643 -41.25 -23.33 -7.34
C LYS A 643 -41.49 -22.93 -5.88
N LEU A 644 -40.43 -22.70 -5.09
CA LEU A 644 -40.54 -22.36 -3.67
C LEU A 644 -41.29 -21.03 -3.45
N ILE A 645 -41.05 -20.04 -4.32
CA ILE A 645 -41.79 -18.77 -4.31
C ILE A 645 -43.26 -19.01 -4.64
N SER A 646 -43.56 -19.79 -5.70
CA SER A 646 -44.93 -20.09 -6.10
C SER A 646 -45.74 -20.84 -5.03
N GLU A 647 -45.06 -21.66 -4.22
CA GLU A 647 -45.63 -22.38 -3.08
C GLU A 647 -45.71 -21.54 -1.80
N LYS A 648 -45.28 -20.26 -1.85
CA LYS A 648 -45.20 -19.33 -0.72
C LYS A 648 -44.38 -19.86 0.47
N GLN A 649 -43.35 -20.66 0.20
CA GLN A 649 -42.42 -21.11 1.22
C GLN A 649 -41.51 -19.95 1.67
N VAL A 650 -41.26 -19.83 2.97
CA VAL A 650 -40.34 -18.82 3.52
C VAL A 650 -38.90 -19.35 3.42
N VAL A 651 -38.05 -18.65 2.67
CA VAL A 651 -36.68 -19.06 2.35
C VAL A 651 -35.71 -17.90 2.52
N TYR A 652 -34.65 -18.14 3.31
CA TYR A 652 -33.62 -17.15 3.63
C TYR A 652 -33.03 -16.49 2.38
N GLY A 653 -33.04 -15.15 2.33
CA GLY A 653 -32.44 -14.36 1.24
C GLY A 653 -33.14 -14.47 -0.11
N VAL A 654 -34.27 -15.16 -0.18
CA VAL A 654 -35.16 -15.22 -1.35
C VAL A 654 -36.36 -14.30 -1.12
N ASN A 655 -37.13 -14.54 -0.06
CA ASN A 655 -38.29 -13.75 0.38
C ASN A 655 -38.22 -13.41 1.88
N THR A 656 -37.01 -13.36 2.42
CA THR A 656 -36.73 -12.80 3.75
C THR A 656 -35.62 -11.76 3.65
N GLY A 657 -35.44 -10.96 4.70
CA GLY A 657 -34.24 -10.15 4.87
C GLY A 657 -32.97 -10.93 5.12
N PHE A 658 -31.87 -10.20 5.33
CA PHE A 658 -30.50 -10.72 5.46
C PHE A 658 -29.95 -10.53 6.88
N GLY A 659 -29.02 -11.40 7.30
CA GLY A 659 -28.37 -11.31 8.61
C GLY A 659 -29.39 -11.31 9.76
N LYS A 660 -29.38 -10.25 10.59
CA LYS A 660 -30.34 -10.09 11.70
C LYS A 660 -31.80 -10.09 11.27
N PHE A 661 -32.09 -9.73 10.02
CA PHE A 661 -33.44 -9.69 9.46
C PHE A 661 -33.85 -10.99 8.76
N ALA A 662 -33.14 -12.10 8.97
CA ALA A 662 -33.45 -13.39 8.37
C ALA A 662 -34.87 -13.92 8.65
N GLN A 663 -35.53 -13.42 9.70
CA GLN A 663 -36.91 -13.79 10.08
C GLN A 663 -37.97 -12.83 9.54
N THR A 664 -37.58 -11.71 8.92
CA THR A 664 -38.52 -10.76 8.33
C THR A 664 -38.91 -11.23 6.93
N VAL A 665 -40.18 -11.60 6.73
CA VAL A 665 -40.73 -11.98 5.42
C VAL A 665 -40.94 -10.72 4.57
N VAL A 666 -40.63 -10.81 3.27
CA VAL A 666 -40.76 -9.73 2.28
C VAL A 666 -41.77 -10.17 1.21
N GLU A 667 -42.67 -9.26 0.83
CA GLU A 667 -43.72 -9.52 -0.15
C GLU A 667 -43.16 -9.74 -1.57
N GLU A 668 -43.90 -10.50 -2.38
CA GLU A 668 -43.43 -10.98 -3.69
C GLU A 668 -43.10 -9.85 -4.68
N ASP A 669 -43.86 -8.76 -4.64
CA ASP A 669 -43.68 -7.58 -5.49
C ASP A 669 -42.43 -6.75 -5.13
N GLN A 670 -41.91 -6.92 -3.91
CA GLN A 670 -40.71 -6.23 -3.41
C GLN A 670 -39.43 -7.04 -3.59
N LEU A 671 -39.51 -8.31 -4.04
CA LEU A 671 -38.34 -9.19 -4.08
C LEU A 671 -37.25 -8.73 -5.04
N LYS A 672 -37.59 -7.98 -6.10
CA LYS A 672 -36.58 -7.37 -6.96
C LYS A 672 -35.82 -6.26 -6.21
N GLU A 673 -36.56 -5.35 -5.60
CA GLU A 673 -36.01 -4.23 -4.83
C GLU A 673 -35.14 -4.73 -3.68
N LEU A 674 -35.56 -5.80 -2.98
CA LEU A 674 -34.77 -6.47 -1.94
C LEU A 674 -33.35 -6.82 -2.40
N GLN A 675 -33.21 -7.36 -3.61
CA GLN A 675 -31.91 -7.79 -4.14
C GLN A 675 -31.05 -6.60 -4.59
N GLU A 676 -31.66 -5.56 -5.16
CA GLU A 676 -30.94 -4.34 -5.55
C GLU A 676 -30.47 -3.55 -4.31
N ASN A 677 -31.34 -3.40 -3.31
CA ASN A 677 -31.01 -2.73 -2.06
C ASN A 677 -29.91 -3.46 -1.29
N LEU A 678 -29.90 -4.80 -1.33
CA LEU A 678 -28.79 -5.58 -0.80
C LEU A 678 -27.47 -5.21 -1.47
N VAL A 679 -27.38 -5.21 -2.81
CA VAL A 679 -26.13 -4.89 -3.51
C VAL A 679 -25.67 -3.46 -3.21
N ARG A 680 -26.57 -2.48 -3.26
CA ARG A 680 -26.25 -1.07 -2.99
C ARG A 680 -25.74 -0.86 -1.56
N SER A 681 -26.48 -1.34 -0.56
CA SER A 681 -26.10 -1.20 0.86
C SER A 681 -24.84 -1.97 1.24
N THR A 682 -24.53 -3.06 0.51
CA THR A 682 -23.33 -3.89 0.74
C THR A 682 -22.08 -3.33 0.03
N SER A 683 -22.22 -2.39 -0.90
CA SER A 683 -21.10 -1.78 -1.63
C SER A 683 -20.34 -0.74 -0.77
N ALA A 684 -19.84 -1.16 0.39
CA ALA A 684 -19.19 -0.35 1.42
C ALA A 684 -17.68 -0.61 1.56
N GLY A 685 -17.05 -1.24 0.55
CA GLY A 685 -15.60 -1.40 0.48
C GLY A 685 -14.87 -0.07 0.27
N VAL A 686 -13.62 0.01 0.74
CA VAL A 686 -12.77 1.22 0.68
C VAL A 686 -11.37 0.90 0.14
N GLY A 687 -10.55 1.94 -0.05
CA GLY A 687 -9.19 1.83 -0.56
C GLY A 687 -9.09 1.83 -2.10
N PRO A 688 -7.87 1.66 -2.65
CA PRO A 688 -7.65 1.58 -4.09
C PRO A 688 -8.43 0.43 -4.75
N PRO A 689 -8.83 0.57 -6.03
CA PRO A 689 -9.48 -0.53 -6.74
C PRO A 689 -8.48 -1.65 -7.05
N LEU A 690 -8.99 -2.88 -7.16
CA LEU A 690 -8.27 -3.98 -7.78
C LEU A 690 -7.81 -3.60 -9.19
N SER A 691 -6.66 -4.15 -9.62
CA SER A 691 -6.22 -4.02 -11.01
C SER A 691 -7.22 -4.70 -11.96
N PRO A 692 -7.29 -4.30 -13.23
CA PRO A 692 -8.13 -4.97 -14.23
C PRO A 692 -7.94 -6.49 -14.25
N GLU A 693 -6.70 -6.98 -14.15
CA GLU A 693 -6.39 -8.41 -14.14
C GLU A 693 -7.02 -9.12 -12.94
N ARG A 694 -6.90 -8.53 -11.74
CA ARG A 694 -7.45 -9.08 -10.49
C ARG A 694 -8.98 -9.01 -10.48
N THR A 695 -9.59 -7.92 -10.97
CA THR A 695 -11.05 -7.83 -11.13
C THR A 695 -11.57 -8.86 -12.14
N ARG A 696 -10.82 -9.10 -13.21
CA ARG A 696 -11.15 -10.12 -14.21
C ARG A 696 -11.11 -11.52 -13.60
N MET A 697 -10.09 -11.85 -12.81
CA MET A 697 -10.04 -13.10 -12.05
C MET A 697 -11.25 -13.24 -11.12
N LEU A 698 -11.55 -12.21 -10.32
CA LEU A 698 -12.70 -12.22 -9.41
C LEU A 698 -14.01 -12.50 -10.15
N LEU A 699 -14.24 -11.85 -11.30
CA LEU A 699 -15.42 -12.05 -12.14
C LEU A 699 -15.49 -13.47 -12.70
N ALA A 700 -14.39 -14.00 -13.25
CA ALA A 700 -14.33 -15.38 -13.75
C ALA A 700 -14.65 -16.40 -12.65
N LEU A 701 -14.04 -16.23 -11.47
CA LEU A 701 -14.25 -17.14 -10.35
C LEU A 701 -15.69 -17.09 -9.87
N ARG A 702 -16.30 -15.90 -9.79
CA ARG A 702 -17.71 -15.78 -9.42
C ARG A 702 -18.63 -16.49 -10.42
N ILE A 703 -18.37 -16.33 -11.72
CA ILE A 703 -19.11 -17.06 -12.76
C ILE A 703 -18.94 -18.57 -12.59
N ASN A 704 -17.72 -19.06 -12.28
CA ASN A 704 -17.47 -20.49 -12.09
C ASN A 704 -18.27 -21.06 -10.90
N ILE A 705 -18.31 -20.37 -9.75
CA ILE A 705 -19.07 -20.83 -8.59
C ILE A 705 -20.57 -20.87 -8.89
N LEU A 706 -21.10 -19.84 -9.55
CA LEU A 706 -22.50 -19.79 -9.97
C LEU A 706 -22.85 -20.92 -10.97
N ALA A 707 -21.95 -21.21 -11.91
CA ALA A 707 -22.08 -22.29 -12.89
C ALA A 707 -22.13 -23.71 -12.26
N LYS A 708 -21.78 -23.84 -10.98
CA LYS A 708 -21.92 -25.11 -10.25
C LYS A 708 -23.38 -25.52 -10.10
N GLY A 709 -24.31 -24.55 -10.06
CA GLY A 709 -25.75 -24.79 -10.05
C GLY A 709 -26.34 -25.08 -8.67
N TYR A 710 -25.79 -24.46 -7.61
CA TYR A 710 -26.33 -24.52 -6.25
C TYR A 710 -26.80 -23.15 -5.73
N SER A 711 -26.79 -22.11 -6.58
CA SER A 711 -27.08 -20.73 -6.19
C SER A 711 -28.46 -20.24 -6.58
N GLY A 712 -29.15 -20.86 -7.53
CA GLY A 712 -30.48 -20.39 -7.98
C GLY A 712 -30.46 -19.08 -8.76
N ILE A 713 -29.31 -18.68 -9.32
CA ILE A 713 -29.22 -17.58 -10.29
C ILE A 713 -29.82 -18.00 -11.64
N SER A 714 -30.38 -17.06 -12.40
CA SER A 714 -30.86 -17.35 -13.76
C SER A 714 -29.70 -17.45 -14.77
N LEU A 715 -29.88 -18.31 -15.77
CA LEU A 715 -28.93 -18.47 -16.87
C LEU A 715 -28.75 -17.17 -17.66
N GLU A 716 -29.80 -16.35 -17.78
CA GLU A 716 -29.76 -15.04 -18.44
C GLU A 716 -28.74 -14.10 -17.76
N THR A 717 -28.84 -13.93 -16.44
CA THR A 717 -27.92 -13.10 -15.66
C THR A 717 -26.49 -13.62 -15.78
N LEU A 718 -26.29 -14.93 -15.65
CA LEU A 718 -24.97 -15.56 -15.76
C LEU A 718 -24.35 -15.38 -17.17
N GLN A 719 -25.16 -15.46 -18.23
CA GLN A 719 -24.71 -15.21 -19.60
C GLN A 719 -24.36 -13.73 -19.85
N LYS A 720 -25.06 -12.78 -19.22
CA LYS A 720 -24.67 -11.35 -19.25
C LYS A 720 -23.32 -11.14 -18.56
N MET A 721 -23.04 -11.80 -17.44
CA MET A 721 -21.73 -11.76 -16.78
C MET A 721 -20.61 -12.31 -17.69
N VAL A 722 -20.86 -13.44 -18.38
CA VAL A 722 -19.92 -14.01 -19.37
C VAL A 722 -19.63 -13.02 -20.49
N LYS A 723 -20.65 -12.32 -21.00
CA LYS A 723 -20.46 -11.27 -22.02
C LYS A 723 -19.65 -10.09 -21.50
N ALA A 724 -19.93 -9.61 -20.28
CA ALA A 724 -19.16 -8.54 -19.66
C ALA A 724 -17.69 -8.92 -19.45
N PHE A 725 -17.42 -10.15 -18.97
CA PHE A 725 -16.07 -10.70 -18.88
C PHE A 725 -15.38 -10.71 -20.25
N ASN A 726 -16.03 -11.28 -21.27
CA ASN A 726 -15.46 -11.41 -22.62
C ASN A 726 -15.22 -10.06 -23.32
N ALA A 727 -15.91 -9.00 -22.88
CA ALA A 727 -15.74 -7.63 -23.34
C ALA A 727 -14.74 -6.82 -22.48
N SER A 728 -14.17 -7.43 -21.43
CA SER A 728 -13.30 -6.75 -20.46
C SER A 728 -13.98 -5.56 -19.79
N CYS A 729 -15.30 -5.64 -19.57
CA CYS A 729 -16.07 -4.67 -18.77
C CYS A 729 -15.97 -5.09 -17.30
N LEU A 730 -15.16 -4.38 -16.52
CA LEU A 730 -14.74 -4.77 -15.18
C LEU A 730 -15.19 -3.73 -14.14
N SER A 731 -15.87 -4.14 -13.08
CA SER A 731 -16.35 -3.23 -12.03
C SER A 731 -15.22 -2.62 -11.20
N TRP A 732 -15.47 -1.44 -10.63
CA TRP A 732 -14.62 -0.85 -9.61
C TRP A 732 -14.78 -1.64 -8.31
N VAL A 733 -13.76 -2.38 -7.91
CA VAL A 733 -13.78 -3.23 -6.70
C VAL A 733 -12.70 -2.75 -5.74
N PRO A 734 -13.05 -2.08 -4.63
CA PRO A 734 -12.07 -1.66 -3.62
C PRO A 734 -11.39 -2.87 -2.94
N GLU A 735 -10.11 -2.72 -2.57
CA GLU A 735 -9.33 -3.82 -2.00
C GLU A 735 -9.56 -4.09 -0.49
N GLN A 736 -10.25 -3.19 0.23
CA GLN A 736 -10.55 -3.32 1.67
C GLN A 736 -12.06 -3.40 1.94
N GLY A 737 -12.43 -4.15 2.97
CA GLY A 737 -13.81 -4.19 3.50
C GLY A 737 -14.38 -5.58 3.79
N THR A 738 -13.74 -6.67 3.36
CA THR A 738 -14.18 -8.04 3.69
C THR A 738 -13.60 -8.54 5.01
N VAL A 739 -14.44 -9.17 5.84
CA VAL A 739 -14.05 -9.94 7.05
C VAL A 739 -14.05 -11.45 6.81
N GLY A 740 -14.47 -11.92 5.63
CA GLY A 740 -14.51 -13.34 5.27
C GLY A 740 -15.44 -14.19 6.15
N ALA A 741 -16.55 -13.61 6.65
CA ALA A 741 -17.51 -14.21 7.57
C ALA A 741 -18.74 -14.79 6.86
N SER A 742 -19.51 -13.93 6.18
CA SER A 742 -20.61 -14.25 5.25
C SER A 742 -20.14 -14.20 3.79
N GLY A 743 -18.88 -14.61 3.58
CA GLY A 743 -18.15 -14.40 2.34
C GLY A 743 -17.65 -12.97 2.16
N ASP A 744 -17.19 -12.68 0.95
CA ASP A 744 -16.54 -11.44 0.52
C ASP A 744 -17.56 -10.39 0.08
N LEU A 745 -18.49 -10.10 0.98
CA LEU A 745 -19.67 -9.28 0.73
C LEU A 745 -19.35 -7.94 0.06
N ALA A 746 -18.51 -7.11 0.68
CA ALA A 746 -18.20 -5.77 0.17
C ALA A 746 -17.57 -5.76 -1.24
N PRO A 747 -16.46 -6.49 -1.50
CA PRO A 747 -15.87 -6.49 -2.84
C PRO A 747 -16.77 -7.16 -3.89
N LEU A 748 -17.53 -8.20 -3.55
CA LEU A 748 -18.45 -8.83 -4.50
C LEU A 748 -19.71 -7.98 -4.76
N ALA A 749 -20.14 -7.16 -3.80
CA ALA A 749 -21.20 -6.19 -4.02
C ALA A 749 -20.76 -5.09 -4.98
N HIS A 750 -19.55 -4.54 -4.82
CA HIS A 750 -18.96 -3.62 -5.79
C HIS A 750 -18.82 -4.25 -7.19
N LEU A 751 -18.48 -5.55 -7.26
CA LEU A 751 -18.50 -6.29 -8.53
C LEU A 751 -19.90 -6.32 -9.16
N ALA A 752 -20.93 -6.65 -8.38
CA ALA A 752 -22.32 -6.70 -8.84
C ALA A 752 -22.88 -5.31 -9.20
N LEU A 753 -22.52 -4.26 -8.46
CA LEU A 753 -22.96 -2.88 -8.65
C LEU A 753 -22.59 -2.39 -10.05
N GLY A 754 -21.34 -2.61 -10.48
CA GLY A 754 -20.91 -2.30 -11.84
C GLY A 754 -21.71 -3.05 -12.92
N LEU A 755 -22.02 -4.33 -12.70
CA LEU A 755 -22.83 -5.13 -13.64
C LEU A 755 -24.30 -4.69 -13.70
N MET A 756 -24.81 -4.05 -12.64
CA MET A 756 -26.11 -3.36 -12.61
C MET A 756 -26.08 -2.00 -13.32
N GLY A 757 -24.92 -1.57 -13.83
CA GLY A 757 -24.75 -0.26 -14.47
C GLY A 757 -24.60 0.90 -13.48
N GLU A 758 -24.41 0.60 -12.19
CA GLU A 758 -24.21 1.57 -11.12
C GLU A 758 -22.72 1.63 -10.70
N GLY A 759 -22.27 2.76 -10.14
CA GLY A 759 -20.87 2.96 -9.80
C GLY A 759 -19.95 3.09 -11.03
N ARG A 760 -18.69 2.63 -10.90
CA ARG A 760 -17.67 2.76 -11.95
C ARG A 760 -17.29 1.40 -12.54
N MET A 761 -16.96 1.39 -13.82
CA MET A 761 -16.35 0.25 -14.51
C MET A 761 -15.14 0.70 -15.33
N TRP A 762 -14.30 -0.27 -15.68
CA TRP A 762 -13.20 -0.15 -16.60
C TRP A 762 -13.42 -1.02 -17.84
N SER A 763 -12.93 -0.56 -18.98
CA SER A 763 -12.65 -1.40 -20.14
C SER A 763 -11.42 -0.85 -20.87
N PRO A 764 -10.76 -1.65 -21.74
CA PRO A 764 -9.67 -1.14 -22.57
C PRO A 764 -10.11 0.03 -23.45
N GLN A 765 -11.38 0.07 -23.84
CA GLN A 765 -11.94 1.14 -24.65
C GLN A 765 -12.40 2.34 -23.84
N THR A 766 -12.61 2.25 -22.52
CA THR A 766 -13.21 3.32 -21.72
C THR A 766 -12.33 3.91 -20.63
N GLY A 767 -11.31 3.17 -20.15
CA GLY A 767 -10.72 3.50 -18.86
C GLY A 767 -11.78 3.45 -17.74
N TRP A 768 -11.47 4.00 -16.56
CA TRP A 768 -12.39 4.04 -15.42
C TRP A 768 -13.44 5.17 -15.57
N THR A 769 -14.69 4.80 -15.84
CA THR A 769 -15.82 5.75 -15.98
C THR A 769 -17.13 5.14 -15.47
N ASP A 770 -18.26 5.82 -15.64
CA ASP A 770 -19.59 5.36 -15.21
C ASP A 770 -19.90 3.96 -15.78
N ALA A 771 -20.34 3.05 -14.93
CA ALA A 771 -20.60 1.65 -15.29
C ALA A 771 -21.56 1.51 -16.47
N LYS A 772 -22.67 2.26 -16.45
CA LYS A 772 -23.64 2.35 -17.55
C LYS A 772 -22.98 2.71 -18.88
N THR A 773 -22.12 3.74 -18.89
CA THR A 773 -21.40 4.18 -20.09
C THR A 773 -20.50 3.08 -20.64
N VAL A 774 -19.80 2.34 -19.76
CA VAL A 774 -18.92 1.23 -20.18
C VAL A 774 -19.71 0.11 -20.86
N LEU A 775 -20.84 -0.28 -20.27
CA LEU A 775 -21.71 -1.32 -20.82
C LEU A 775 -22.30 -0.92 -22.18
N GLU A 776 -22.82 0.31 -22.29
CA GLU A 776 -23.41 0.84 -23.52
C GLU A 776 -22.40 0.88 -24.68
N VAL A 777 -21.16 1.32 -24.43
CA VAL A 777 -20.08 1.34 -25.45
C VAL A 777 -19.78 -0.06 -26.01
N HIS A 778 -20.01 -1.11 -25.22
CA HIS A 778 -19.77 -2.51 -25.63
C HIS A 778 -21.05 -3.22 -26.11
N GLY A 779 -22.16 -2.49 -26.27
CA GLY A 779 -23.46 -3.08 -26.67
C GLY A 779 -24.04 -4.04 -25.63
N LEU A 780 -23.65 -3.89 -24.36
CA LEU A 780 -24.13 -4.68 -23.24
C LEU A 780 -25.23 -3.92 -22.49
N THR A 781 -26.16 -4.67 -21.90
CA THR A 781 -27.21 -4.12 -21.04
C THR A 781 -26.94 -4.51 -19.58
N PRO A 782 -27.26 -3.62 -18.62
CA PRO A 782 -27.20 -3.95 -17.20
C PRO A 782 -27.98 -5.23 -16.85
N ILE A 783 -27.50 -5.96 -15.83
CA ILE A 783 -28.27 -7.06 -15.25
C ILE A 783 -29.48 -6.50 -14.48
N SER A 784 -30.59 -7.25 -14.47
CA SER A 784 -31.74 -6.94 -13.61
C SER A 784 -31.96 -8.12 -12.69
N LEU A 785 -31.87 -7.88 -11.38
CA LEU A 785 -31.84 -8.94 -10.38
C LEU A 785 -33.24 -9.56 -10.19
N LYS A 786 -33.27 -10.90 -10.17
CA LYS A 786 -34.44 -11.71 -9.80
C LYS A 786 -34.31 -12.20 -8.35
N PRO A 787 -35.36 -12.77 -7.72
CA PRO A 787 -35.27 -13.30 -6.37
C PRO A 787 -34.04 -14.21 -6.17
N LYS A 788 -33.35 -14.02 -5.04
CA LYS A 788 -32.04 -14.60 -4.66
C LYS A 788 -30.81 -14.11 -5.44
N GLU A 789 -30.93 -13.45 -6.59
CA GLU A 789 -29.77 -13.18 -7.45
C GLU A 789 -28.78 -12.18 -6.83
N GLY A 790 -29.25 -11.17 -6.10
CA GLY A 790 -28.38 -10.22 -5.40
C GLY A 790 -27.51 -10.92 -4.36
N LEU A 791 -28.13 -11.74 -3.49
CA LEU A 791 -27.38 -12.52 -2.50
C LEU A 791 -26.44 -13.52 -3.16
N SER A 792 -26.91 -14.19 -4.22
CA SER A 792 -26.12 -15.12 -5.01
C SER A 792 -24.96 -14.44 -5.73
N LEU A 793 -24.91 -13.13 -5.91
CA LEU A 793 -23.74 -12.47 -6.51
C LEU A 793 -22.68 -12.15 -5.45
N ILE A 794 -23.08 -11.91 -4.20
CA ILE A 794 -22.21 -11.31 -3.18
C ILE A 794 -21.77 -12.27 -2.07
N ASN A 795 -22.45 -13.40 -1.88
CA ASN A 795 -22.16 -14.35 -0.81
C ASN A 795 -21.20 -15.46 -1.28
N GLY A 796 -19.95 -15.43 -0.82
CA GLY A 796 -18.93 -16.45 -1.07
C GLY A 796 -17.50 -15.93 -0.97
N THR A 797 -16.51 -16.81 -1.05
CA THR A 797 -15.09 -16.57 -0.72
C THR A 797 -14.21 -16.18 -1.92
N GLN A 798 -14.79 -15.67 -3.00
CA GLN A 798 -14.10 -15.52 -4.29
C GLN A 798 -13.04 -14.40 -4.30
N PHE A 799 -13.15 -13.37 -3.44
CA PHE A 799 -12.09 -12.35 -3.33
C PHE A 799 -10.85 -12.95 -2.67
N ILE A 800 -11.02 -13.66 -1.55
CA ILE A 800 -9.93 -14.35 -0.86
C ILE A 800 -9.28 -15.37 -1.78
N ALA A 801 -10.08 -16.22 -2.42
CA ALA A 801 -9.59 -17.30 -3.27
C ALA A 801 -8.95 -16.80 -4.58
N SER A 802 -9.44 -15.70 -5.17
CA SER A 802 -8.85 -15.14 -6.39
C SER A 802 -7.46 -14.54 -6.13
N LEU A 803 -7.32 -13.70 -5.10
CA LEU A 803 -6.02 -13.18 -4.69
C LEU A 803 -5.08 -14.29 -4.19
N GLY A 804 -5.62 -15.27 -3.47
CA GLY A 804 -4.87 -16.44 -3.04
C GLY A 804 -4.36 -17.30 -4.19
N ALA A 805 -5.14 -17.45 -5.27
CA ALA A 805 -4.71 -18.16 -6.47
C ALA A 805 -3.53 -17.46 -7.16
N GLU A 806 -3.55 -16.13 -7.27
CA GLU A 806 -2.40 -15.37 -7.76
C GLU A 806 -1.18 -15.58 -6.85
N ALA A 807 -1.36 -15.42 -5.54
CA ALA A 807 -0.29 -15.54 -4.55
C ALA A 807 0.38 -16.92 -4.61
N VAL A 808 -0.39 -18.02 -4.66
CA VAL A 808 0.16 -19.38 -4.65
C VAL A 808 0.85 -19.74 -5.97
N GLU A 809 0.35 -19.27 -7.12
CA GLU A 809 1.02 -19.51 -8.41
C GLU A 809 2.32 -18.73 -8.52
N ARG A 810 2.33 -17.46 -8.07
CA ARG A 810 3.55 -16.65 -8.00
C ARG A 810 4.54 -17.24 -6.99
N ALA A 811 4.08 -17.68 -5.83
CA ALA A 811 4.90 -18.39 -4.84
C ALA A 811 5.54 -19.66 -5.42
N ALA A 812 4.78 -20.47 -6.16
CA ALA A 812 5.30 -21.65 -6.83
C ALA A 812 6.35 -21.30 -7.89
N ALA A 813 6.15 -20.20 -8.63
CA ALA A 813 7.09 -19.73 -9.64
C ALA A 813 8.40 -19.20 -9.01
N ILE A 814 8.33 -18.36 -7.99
CA ILE A 814 9.52 -17.80 -7.35
C ILE A 814 10.31 -18.85 -6.57
N THR A 815 9.65 -19.82 -5.94
CA THR A 815 10.34 -20.90 -5.20
C THR A 815 11.22 -21.75 -6.10
N ARG A 816 10.75 -22.05 -7.32
CA ARG A 816 11.56 -22.75 -8.33
C ARG A 816 12.80 -21.97 -8.74
N GLN A 817 12.65 -20.66 -8.89
CA GLN A 817 13.76 -19.77 -9.28
C GLN A 817 14.72 -19.53 -8.11
N ALA A 818 14.23 -19.50 -6.87
CA ALA A 818 15.04 -19.38 -5.67
C ALA A 818 16.03 -20.55 -5.53
N ASP A 819 15.63 -21.79 -5.87
CA ASP A 819 16.54 -22.94 -5.91
C ASP A 819 17.71 -22.72 -6.89
N VAL A 820 17.41 -22.19 -8.09
CA VAL A 820 18.41 -21.91 -9.12
C VAL A 820 19.37 -20.79 -8.70
N ILE A 821 18.83 -19.72 -8.11
CA ILE A 821 19.61 -18.57 -7.63
C ILE A 821 20.50 -18.98 -6.44
N ALA A 822 19.98 -19.82 -5.55
CA ALA A 822 20.74 -20.37 -4.43
C ALA A 822 21.86 -21.31 -4.92
N ALA A 823 21.60 -22.14 -5.93
CA ALA A 823 22.63 -22.97 -6.58
C ALA A 823 23.72 -22.11 -7.23
N LEU A 824 23.35 -21.05 -7.96
CA LEU A 824 24.30 -20.08 -8.53
C LEU A 824 25.13 -19.39 -7.45
N THR A 825 24.52 -19.07 -6.32
CA THR A 825 25.23 -18.46 -5.17
C THR A 825 26.20 -19.44 -4.53
N LEU A 826 25.78 -20.70 -4.30
CA LEU A 826 26.64 -21.74 -3.77
C LEU A 826 27.86 -21.94 -4.66
N GLU A 827 27.63 -22.05 -5.97
CA GLU A 827 28.66 -22.23 -6.97
C GLU A 827 29.65 -21.05 -6.97
N THR A 828 29.14 -19.82 -6.94
CA THR A 828 29.95 -18.58 -6.87
C THR A 828 30.83 -18.54 -5.61
N LEU A 829 30.31 -19.05 -4.49
CA LEU A 829 31.02 -19.13 -3.21
C LEU A 829 31.89 -20.38 -3.08
N LYS A 830 31.99 -21.18 -4.15
CA LYS A 830 32.73 -22.44 -4.20
C LYS A 830 32.28 -23.45 -3.14
N GLY A 831 30.99 -23.52 -2.85
CA GLY A 831 30.42 -24.42 -1.83
C GLY A 831 30.47 -25.90 -2.24
N THR A 832 30.23 -26.78 -1.26
CA THR A 832 30.24 -28.24 -1.47
C THR A 832 28.86 -28.78 -1.86
N ASN A 833 28.83 -29.77 -2.77
CA ASN A 833 27.61 -30.47 -3.16
C ASN A 833 27.20 -31.61 -2.19
N LYS A 834 28.04 -31.97 -1.21
CA LYS A 834 27.79 -33.08 -0.26
C LYS A 834 26.52 -32.93 0.56
N ALA A 835 26.10 -31.69 0.82
CA ALA A 835 24.88 -31.41 1.57
C ALA A 835 23.59 -31.83 0.86
N PHE A 836 23.66 -32.06 -0.45
CA PHE A 836 22.52 -32.38 -1.32
C PHE A 836 22.47 -33.86 -1.71
N ASP A 837 23.32 -34.69 -1.09
CA ASP A 837 23.43 -36.12 -1.34
C ASP A 837 22.07 -36.83 -1.10
N ILE A 838 21.75 -37.78 -1.97
CA ILE A 838 20.47 -38.49 -1.93
C ILE A 838 20.25 -39.21 -0.60
N ASP A 839 21.30 -39.78 0.02
CA ASP A 839 21.20 -40.55 1.25
C ASP A 839 20.86 -39.64 2.45
N VAL A 840 21.41 -38.42 2.47
CA VAL A 840 21.12 -37.41 3.51
C VAL A 840 19.63 -37.05 3.52
N HIS A 841 19.00 -37.00 2.35
CA HIS A 841 17.60 -36.65 2.22
C HIS A 841 16.66 -37.86 2.34
N ALA A 842 17.12 -39.05 1.97
CA ALA A 842 16.38 -40.30 2.16
C ALA A 842 16.14 -40.59 3.65
N VAL A 843 17.12 -40.30 4.53
CA VAL A 843 16.96 -40.50 5.98
C VAL A 843 16.08 -39.44 6.67
N ARG A 844 15.73 -38.34 5.97
CA ARG A 844 14.75 -37.33 6.43
C ARG A 844 13.77 -37.01 5.30
N PRO A 845 12.80 -37.91 5.02
CA PRO A 845 12.10 -37.97 3.74
C PRO A 845 10.91 -36.99 3.63
N HIS A 846 11.14 -35.71 3.89
CA HIS A 846 10.15 -34.68 3.56
C HIS A 846 10.13 -34.47 2.03
N PRO A 847 8.96 -34.53 1.36
CA PRO A 847 8.89 -34.46 -0.11
C PRO A 847 9.53 -33.21 -0.70
N GLY A 848 9.24 -32.03 -0.14
CA GLY A 848 9.83 -30.78 -0.57
C GLY A 848 11.34 -30.73 -0.36
N GLN A 849 11.85 -31.28 0.74
CA GLN A 849 13.28 -31.35 1.01
C GLN A 849 14.02 -32.22 -0.02
N ILE A 850 13.46 -33.39 -0.33
CA ILE A 850 13.99 -34.28 -1.38
C ILE A 850 13.97 -33.59 -2.74
N LEU A 851 12.86 -32.92 -3.08
CA LEU A 851 12.68 -32.21 -4.34
C LEU A 851 13.74 -31.11 -4.53
N VAL A 852 13.96 -30.28 -3.52
CA VAL A 852 14.95 -29.20 -3.59
C VAL A 852 16.36 -29.79 -3.71
N ALA A 853 16.70 -30.82 -2.93
CA ALA A 853 18.00 -31.47 -3.05
C ALA A 853 18.26 -32.04 -4.45
N GLN A 854 17.26 -32.69 -5.05
CA GLN A 854 17.33 -33.18 -6.42
C GLN A 854 17.59 -32.04 -7.42
N ARG A 855 16.90 -30.91 -7.28
CA ARG A 855 17.13 -29.72 -8.12
C ARG A 855 18.56 -29.21 -7.98
N PHE A 856 19.08 -29.11 -6.76
CA PHE A 856 20.46 -28.68 -6.52
C PHE A 856 21.47 -29.63 -7.19
N ARG A 857 21.31 -30.96 -7.03
CA ARG A 857 22.18 -31.94 -7.71
C ARG A 857 22.15 -31.82 -9.25
N SER A 858 21.00 -31.45 -9.82
CA SER A 858 20.86 -31.26 -11.26
C SER A 858 21.48 -29.95 -11.80
N LEU A 859 21.87 -29.03 -10.91
CA LEU A 859 22.43 -27.72 -11.26
C LEU A 859 23.91 -27.60 -10.94
N LEU A 860 24.35 -28.23 -9.86
CA LEU A 860 25.70 -28.10 -9.31
C LEU A 860 26.67 -29.09 -9.93
N HIS A 861 27.96 -28.89 -9.65
CA HIS A 861 29.04 -29.76 -10.12
C HIS A 861 28.73 -31.24 -9.92
N SER A 862 28.86 -32.00 -11.00
CA SER A 862 28.79 -33.46 -11.06
C SER A 862 29.61 -33.95 -12.26
N ASP A 863 29.87 -35.26 -12.35
CA ASP A 863 30.47 -35.86 -13.56
C ASP A 863 29.65 -35.57 -14.83
N PHE A 864 28.35 -35.32 -14.67
CA PHE A 864 27.44 -35.00 -15.77
C PHE A 864 27.49 -33.53 -16.19
N PHE A 865 27.61 -32.62 -15.22
CA PHE A 865 27.78 -31.17 -15.44
C PHE A 865 29.02 -30.67 -14.67
N PRO A 866 30.23 -30.82 -15.24
CA PRO A 866 31.44 -30.35 -14.58
C PRO A 866 31.46 -28.82 -14.51
N SER A 867 32.15 -28.29 -13.51
CA SER A 867 32.36 -26.86 -13.28
C SER A 867 33.86 -26.56 -13.22
N GLU A 868 34.27 -25.39 -13.73
CA GLU A 868 35.62 -24.86 -13.56
C GLU A 868 35.75 -24.00 -12.28
N ILE A 869 34.61 -23.65 -11.65
CA ILE A 869 34.55 -22.86 -10.41
C ILE A 869 34.68 -23.76 -9.18
N THR A 870 34.01 -24.90 -9.22
CA THR A 870 34.00 -25.92 -8.16
C THR A 870 34.53 -27.26 -8.69
N ASP A 871 35.53 -27.79 -8.00
CA ASP A 871 36.01 -29.18 -8.09
C ASP A 871 36.34 -29.74 -6.68
N GLU A 872 36.58 -31.05 -6.56
CA GLU A 872 36.93 -31.70 -5.27
C GLU A 872 38.18 -31.12 -4.58
N LYS A 873 39.05 -30.42 -5.33
CA LYS A 873 40.29 -29.80 -4.82
C LYS A 873 40.11 -28.33 -4.41
N SER A 874 39.04 -27.68 -4.87
CA SER A 874 38.75 -26.27 -4.70
C SER A 874 38.09 -25.93 -3.36
N TYR A 875 37.33 -26.88 -2.80
CA TYR A 875 36.69 -26.72 -1.49
C TYR A 875 37.64 -27.10 -0.35
N ARG A 876 38.00 -26.13 0.49
CA ARG A 876 38.93 -26.33 1.62
C ARG A 876 38.23 -26.40 3.00
N GLY A 877 36.91 -26.31 3.02
CA GLY A 877 36.10 -26.33 4.25
C GLY A 877 35.64 -27.73 4.66
N VAL A 878 35.11 -27.86 5.88
CA VAL A 878 34.41 -29.08 6.36
C VAL A 878 32.91 -28.99 6.10
N GLN A 879 32.33 -27.80 6.24
CA GLN A 879 30.89 -27.54 6.06
C GLN A 879 30.65 -26.11 5.59
N ASP A 880 29.62 -25.93 4.76
CA ASP A 880 29.11 -24.61 4.39
C ASP A 880 28.19 -24.03 5.47
N ALA A 881 28.05 -22.71 5.44
CA ALA A 881 27.10 -21.97 6.25
C ALA A 881 25.66 -22.41 5.97
N TYR A 882 24.79 -22.26 6.97
CA TYR A 882 23.41 -22.77 6.90
C TYR A 882 22.60 -22.15 5.75
N THR A 883 22.88 -20.89 5.39
CA THR A 883 22.19 -20.19 4.29
C THR A 883 22.44 -20.80 2.90
N LEU A 884 23.44 -21.68 2.81
CA LEU A 884 23.80 -22.45 1.63
C LEU A 884 23.45 -23.94 1.82
N ARG A 885 23.89 -24.50 2.95
CA ARG A 885 23.77 -25.94 3.27
C ARG A 885 22.34 -26.39 3.60
N CYS A 886 21.55 -25.52 4.21
CA CYS A 886 20.20 -25.85 4.68
C CYS A 886 19.10 -25.46 3.68
N CYS A 887 19.46 -25.10 2.43
CA CYS A 887 18.49 -24.78 1.38
C CYS A 887 17.44 -25.90 1.18
N PRO A 888 17.78 -27.20 1.15
CA PRO A 888 16.78 -28.26 1.02
C PRO A 888 15.75 -28.25 2.15
N GLN A 889 16.18 -28.03 3.39
CA GLN A 889 15.31 -28.04 4.55
C GLN A 889 14.39 -26.81 4.56
N VAL A 890 14.93 -25.62 4.27
CA VAL A 890 14.19 -24.35 4.30
C VAL A 890 13.30 -24.19 3.07
N HIS A 891 13.85 -24.27 1.85
CA HIS A 891 13.05 -24.20 0.63
C HIS A 891 12.11 -25.41 0.51
N GLY A 892 12.47 -26.56 1.07
CA GLY A 892 11.66 -27.77 1.02
C GLY A 892 10.34 -27.63 1.74
N VAL A 893 10.36 -27.17 3.01
CA VAL A 893 9.12 -26.92 3.75
C VAL A 893 8.28 -25.81 3.10
N THR A 894 8.91 -24.83 2.44
CA THR A 894 8.19 -23.85 1.62
C THR A 894 7.48 -24.50 0.43
N ASN A 895 8.13 -25.41 -0.31
CA ASN A 895 7.47 -26.15 -1.41
C ASN A 895 6.29 -27.01 -0.89
N ASP A 896 6.47 -27.70 0.24
CA ASP A 896 5.41 -28.50 0.87
C ASP A 896 4.22 -27.60 1.29
N THR A 897 4.52 -26.41 1.84
CA THR A 897 3.51 -25.41 2.21
C THR A 897 2.76 -24.89 0.98
N ILE A 898 3.45 -24.54 -0.10
CA ILE A 898 2.82 -24.08 -1.35
C ILE A 898 1.91 -25.16 -1.93
N ALA A 899 2.35 -26.43 -1.93
CA ALA A 899 1.53 -27.54 -2.41
C ALA A 899 0.27 -27.73 -1.55
N PHE A 900 0.41 -27.67 -0.22
CA PHE A 900 -0.71 -27.73 0.72
C PHE A 900 -1.73 -26.61 0.44
N VAL A 901 -1.26 -25.36 0.32
CA VAL A 901 -2.10 -24.18 0.07
C VAL A 901 -2.78 -24.26 -1.29
N LYS A 902 -2.05 -24.68 -2.34
CA LYS A 902 -2.59 -24.85 -3.69
C LYS A 902 -3.72 -25.88 -3.73
N ASN A 903 -3.61 -26.96 -2.95
CA ASN A 903 -4.67 -27.97 -2.85
C ASN A 903 -5.94 -27.43 -2.16
N ILE A 904 -5.76 -26.66 -1.08
CA ILE A 904 -6.88 -25.97 -0.40
C ILE A 904 -7.57 -25.01 -1.38
N LEU A 905 -6.81 -24.17 -2.08
CA LEU A 905 -7.37 -23.19 -3.01
C LEU A 905 -8.04 -23.86 -4.21
N ASN A 906 -7.44 -24.87 -4.85
CA ASN A 906 -8.11 -25.60 -5.95
C ASN A 906 -9.42 -26.24 -5.52
N THR A 907 -9.52 -26.69 -4.26
CA THR A 907 -10.79 -27.17 -3.70
C THR A 907 -11.78 -26.01 -3.59
N GLU A 908 -11.36 -24.89 -2.98
CA GLU A 908 -12.18 -23.70 -2.76
C GLU A 908 -12.71 -23.07 -4.06
N LEU A 909 -11.88 -22.98 -5.11
CA LEU A 909 -12.22 -22.47 -6.44
C LEU A 909 -13.37 -23.23 -7.10
N ASN A 910 -13.66 -24.43 -6.62
CA ASN A 910 -14.66 -25.35 -7.13
C ASN A 910 -15.68 -25.74 -6.05
N SER A 911 -15.77 -25.02 -4.93
CA SER A 911 -16.74 -25.27 -3.87
C SER A 911 -18.01 -24.41 -4.05
N ALA A 912 -19.17 -24.92 -3.62
CA ALA A 912 -20.37 -24.10 -3.53
C ALA A 912 -20.30 -23.27 -2.23
N THR A 913 -19.84 -22.02 -2.34
CA THR A 913 -19.60 -21.11 -1.19
C THR A 913 -20.71 -20.08 -0.98
N ASP A 914 -21.82 -20.20 -1.70
CA ASP A 914 -23.03 -19.38 -1.55
C ASP A 914 -23.99 -19.93 -0.47
N ASN A 915 -24.96 -19.13 -0.05
CA ASN A 915 -25.99 -19.48 0.92
C ASN A 915 -27.30 -18.70 0.69
N PRO A 916 -28.47 -19.33 0.85
CA PRO A 916 -28.68 -20.76 1.03
C PRO A 916 -28.32 -21.54 -0.23
N LEU A 917 -27.89 -22.78 -0.04
CA LEU A 917 -27.61 -23.70 -1.13
C LEU A 917 -28.90 -24.33 -1.64
N VAL A 918 -29.07 -24.36 -2.96
CA VAL A 918 -30.18 -24.98 -3.67
C VAL A 918 -29.79 -26.40 -4.05
N PHE A 919 -30.61 -27.40 -3.70
CA PHE A 919 -30.40 -28.80 -4.07
C PHE A 919 -31.49 -29.28 -5.03
N PRO A 920 -31.29 -29.18 -6.36
CA PRO A 920 -32.36 -29.42 -7.33
C PRO A 920 -32.94 -30.83 -7.27
N GLU A 921 -32.10 -31.84 -7.08
CA GLU A 921 -32.53 -33.25 -6.98
C GLU A 921 -33.48 -33.50 -5.80
N ARG A 922 -33.47 -32.63 -4.80
CA ARG A 922 -34.33 -32.71 -3.61
C ARG A 922 -35.45 -31.67 -3.62
N GLY A 923 -35.39 -30.68 -4.53
CA GLY A 923 -36.34 -29.58 -4.57
C GLY A 923 -36.34 -28.69 -3.33
N ILE A 924 -35.21 -28.57 -2.62
CA ILE A 924 -35.11 -27.81 -1.36
C ILE A 924 -33.94 -26.82 -1.36
N THR A 925 -33.98 -25.89 -0.42
CA THR A 925 -32.85 -25.03 -0.03
C THR A 925 -32.36 -25.37 1.39
N ILE A 926 -31.06 -25.26 1.63
CA ILE A 926 -30.45 -25.45 2.95
C ILE A 926 -29.59 -24.23 3.28
N SER A 927 -29.81 -23.63 4.46
CA SER A 927 -28.92 -22.60 5.01
C SER A 927 -27.77 -23.27 5.77
N ALA A 928 -26.52 -22.89 5.45
CA ALA A 928 -25.28 -23.43 5.98
C ALA A 928 -24.18 -22.34 6.02
N GLY A 929 -23.00 -22.68 6.53
CA GLY A 929 -21.86 -21.76 6.69
C GLY A 929 -20.78 -21.84 5.59
N ASN A 930 -21.10 -22.34 4.39
CA ASN A 930 -20.10 -22.56 3.33
C ASN A 930 -19.43 -21.28 2.80
N PHE A 931 -19.98 -20.10 3.12
CA PHE A 931 -19.40 -18.81 2.80
C PHE A 931 -18.22 -18.41 3.70
N HIS A 932 -17.94 -19.15 4.77
CA HIS A 932 -16.95 -18.78 5.78
C HIS A 932 -15.52 -19.08 5.26
N GLY A 933 -14.69 -18.04 5.15
CA GLY A 933 -13.38 -18.11 4.49
C GLY A 933 -12.23 -18.71 5.31
N GLU A 934 -12.50 -19.56 6.30
CA GLU A 934 -11.47 -20.00 7.27
C GLU A 934 -10.36 -20.83 6.63
N TYR A 935 -10.74 -21.78 5.77
CA TYR A 935 -9.81 -22.63 5.05
C TYR A 935 -8.82 -21.83 4.20
N PRO A 936 -9.28 -20.96 3.27
CA PRO A 936 -8.35 -20.14 2.50
C PRO A 936 -7.59 -19.13 3.37
N ALA A 937 -8.19 -18.57 4.44
CA ALA A 937 -7.50 -17.63 5.34
C ALA A 937 -6.28 -18.26 6.03
N LYS A 938 -6.45 -19.42 6.69
CA LYS A 938 -5.34 -20.13 7.35
C LYS A 938 -4.28 -20.59 6.35
N ALA A 939 -4.72 -21.08 5.19
CA ALA A 939 -3.81 -21.48 4.13
C ALA A 939 -2.93 -20.31 3.65
N LEU A 940 -3.51 -19.11 3.49
CA LEU A 940 -2.77 -17.93 3.06
C LEU A 940 -1.84 -17.36 4.15
N ASP A 941 -2.20 -17.49 5.43
CA ASP A 941 -1.27 -17.23 6.54
C ASP A 941 -0.06 -18.16 6.49
N PHE A 942 -0.27 -19.46 6.28
CA PHE A 942 0.83 -20.41 6.11
C PHE A 942 1.66 -20.11 4.86
N LEU A 943 1.03 -19.70 3.76
CA LEU A 943 1.74 -19.28 2.55
C LEU A 943 2.67 -18.09 2.83
N ALA A 944 2.19 -17.06 3.52
CA ALA A 944 2.99 -15.89 3.87
C ALA A 944 4.21 -16.28 4.71
N ILE A 945 4.01 -17.09 5.77
CA ILE A 945 5.09 -17.57 6.65
C ILE A 945 6.10 -18.42 5.85
N GLY A 946 5.61 -19.38 5.08
CA GLY A 946 6.46 -20.30 4.32
C GLY A 946 7.27 -19.61 3.22
N VAL A 947 6.68 -18.65 2.52
CA VAL A 947 7.35 -17.92 1.44
C VAL A 947 8.34 -16.88 1.99
N HIS A 948 8.04 -16.24 3.13
CA HIS A 948 8.96 -15.29 3.77
C HIS A 948 10.34 -15.90 4.05
N GLU A 949 10.40 -17.17 4.45
CA GLU A 949 11.66 -17.86 4.72
C GLU A 949 12.60 -17.88 3.51
N LEU A 950 12.07 -17.87 2.28
CA LEU A 950 12.89 -17.73 1.06
C LEU A 950 13.58 -16.37 1.00
N ALA A 951 12.87 -15.29 1.30
CA ALA A 951 13.46 -13.94 1.34
C ALA A 951 14.46 -13.82 2.48
N SER A 952 14.14 -14.32 3.67
CA SER A 952 15.02 -14.32 4.85
C SER A 952 16.35 -15.02 4.56
N ILE A 953 16.31 -16.26 4.05
CA ILE A 953 17.53 -17.01 3.73
C ILE A 953 18.29 -16.43 2.52
N SER A 954 17.58 -15.84 1.54
CA SER A 954 18.21 -15.20 0.37
C SER A 954 18.93 -13.91 0.73
N GLU A 955 18.35 -13.07 1.59
CA GLU A 955 18.99 -11.84 2.06
C GLU A 955 20.29 -12.14 2.83
N ARG A 956 20.31 -13.19 3.67
CA ARG A 956 21.54 -13.66 4.32
C ARG A 956 22.58 -14.22 3.32
N ARG A 957 22.17 -14.70 2.14
CA ARG A 957 23.09 -15.05 1.04
C ARG A 957 23.66 -13.80 0.36
N ILE A 958 22.85 -12.74 0.18
CA ILE A 958 23.32 -11.45 -0.33
C ILE A 958 24.38 -10.85 0.62
N GLU A 959 24.12 -10.87 1.92
CA GLU A 959 25.08 -10.43 2.94
C GLU A 959 26.42 -11.16 2.79
N ARG A 960 26.37 -12.49 2.66
CA ARG A 960 27.55 -13.33 2.44
C ARG A 960 28.30 -12.95 1.17
N LEU A 961 27.62 -12.75 0.04
CA LEU A 961 28.25 -12.35 -1.23
C LEU A 961 28.94 -11.00 -1.10
N CYS A 962 28.26 -10.01 -0.50
CA CYS A 962 28.75 -8.64 -0.34
C CYS A 962 29.89 -8.51 0.69
N ASN A 963 30.04 -9.48 1.60
CA ASN A 963 30.99 -9.44 2.70
C ASN A 963 32.26 -10.26 2.38
N PRO A 964 33.42 -9.62 2.14
CA PRO A 964 34.66 -10.32 1.79
C PRO A 964 35.12 -11.34 2.82
N SER A 965 34.83 -11.09 4.10
CA SER A 965 35.18 -12.00 5.19
C SER A 965 34.38 -13.29 5.16
N LEU A 966 33.29 -13.33 4.38
CA LEU A 966 32.41 -14.49 4.24
C LEU A 966 32.44 -15.11 2.83
N SER A 967 32.88 -14.38 1.81
CA SER A 967 32.87 -14.84 0.41
C SER A 967 34.23 -15.00 -0.27
N ASN A 968 35.28 -14.37 0.26
CA ASN A 968 36.55 -14.15 -0.47
C ASN A 968 36.37 -13.42 -1.82
N LEU A 969 35.26 -12.71 -2.02
CA LEU A 969 35.02 -11.83 -3.16
C LEU A 969 35.36 -10.37 -2.77
N PRO A 970 35.56 -9.48 -3.76
CA PRO A 970 35.67 -8.05 -3.49
C PRO A 970 34.46 -7.52 -2.71
N ALA A 971 34.68 -6.55 -1.81
CA ALA A 971 33.60 -5.99 -1.00
C ALA A 971 32.51 -5.40 -1.91
N PHE A 972 31.25 -5.69 -1.61
CA PHE A 972 30.09 -5.25 -2.38
C PHE A 972 30.16 -5.61 -3.88
N LEU A 973 30.91 -6.66 -4.23
CA LEU A 973 31.03 -7.21 -5.58
C LEU A 973 31.55 -6.19 -6.61
N VAL A 974 32.45 -5.29 -6.22
CA VAL A 974 33.07 -4.30 -7.12
C VAL A 974 34.60 -4.37 -7.11
N LYS A 975 35.23 -4.27 -8.29
CA LYS A 975 36.70 -4.39 -8.46
C LYS A 975 37.44 -3.16 -7.92
N GLU A 976 36.97 -1.96 -8.28
CA GLU A 976 37.54 -0.67 -7.86
C GLU A 976 36.75 -0.08 -6.68
N GLY A 977 36.82 -0.77 -5.55
CA GLY A 977 36.20 -0.34 -4.30
C GLY A 977 36.77 0.98 -3.80
N GLY A 978 35.90 1.85 -3.29
CA GLY A 978 36.25 3.18 -2.79
C GLY A 978 35.73 4.29 -3.69
N ILE A 979 36.08 4.26 -4.98
CA ILE A 979 35.44 5.14 -5.98
C ILE A 979 34.07 4.61 -6.40
N ASN A 980 33.86 3.30 -6.31
CA ASN A 980 32.58 2.63 -6.47
C ASN A 980 32.15 1.98 -5.16
N THR A 981 30.84 1.88 -4.98
CA THR A 981 30.19 1.29 -3.79
C THR A 981 29.44 -0.01 -4.09
N GLY A 982 29.22 -0.34 -5.37
CA GLY A 982 28.72 -1.66 -5.79
C GLY A 982 27.33 -1.99 -5.24
N PHE A 983 27.18 -3.20 -4.72
CA PHE A 983 25.92 -3.78 -4.22
C PHE A 983 25.53 -3.36 -2.80
N MET A 984 26.22 -2.38 -2.20
CA MET A 984 26.01 -1.97 -0.81
C MET A 984 24.54 -1.63 -0.49
N VAL A 985 23.88 -0.82 -1.32
CA VAL A 985 22.51 -0.35 -1.05
C VAL A 985 21.43 -1.34 -1.52
N VAL A 986 21.76 -2.21 -2.48
CA VAL A 986 20.88 -3.34 -2.85
C VAL A 986 20.69 -4.26 -1.63
N HIS A 987 21.76 -4.52 -0.89
CA HIS A 987 21.68 -5.29 0.35
C HIS A 987 20.76 -4.59 1.37
N CYS A 988 20.87 -3.28 1.56
CA CYS A 988 19.96 -2.51 2.43
C CYS A 988 18.50 -2.63 1.97
N THR A 989 18.24 -2.55 0.67
CA THR A 989 16.88 -2.67 0.11
C THR A 989 16.29 -4.06 0.37
N ALA A 990 17.08 -5.13 0.16
CA ALA A 990 16.67 -6.49 0.48
C ALA A 990 16.37 -6.68 1.98
N ALA A 991 17.22 -6.12 2.86
CA ALA A 991 17.02 -6.16 4.31
C ALA A 991 15.74 -5.44 4.75
N ALA A 992 15.44 -4.26 4.17
CA ALA A 992 14.20 -3.54 4.44
C ALA A 992 12.97 -4.40 4.09
N LEU A 993 12.94 -5.03 2.90
CA LEU A 993 11.84 -5.89 2.47
C LEU A 993 11.65 -7.12 3.38
N VAL A 994 12.75 -7.74 3.84
CA VAL A 994 12.71 -8.85 4.79
C VAL A 994 12.13 -8.40 6.14
N SER A 995 12.51 -7.22 6.63
CA SER A 995 11.97 -6.67 7.87
C SER A 995 10.46 -6.38 7.76
N GLU A 996 10.02 -5.78 6.64
CA GLU A 996 8.59 -5.58 6.36
C GLU A 996 7.81 -6.90 6.37
N ASN A 997 8.37 -7.96 5.77
CA ASN A 997 7.74 -9.27 5.73
C ASN A 997 7.55 -9.91 7.12
N LYS A 998 8.44 -9.67 8.10
CA LYS A 998 8.28 -10.22 9.46
C LYS A 998 6.98 -9.76 10.12
N VAL A 999 6.60 -8.50 9.93
CA VAL A 999 5.34 -7.94 10.43
C VAL A 999 4.15 -8.53 9.65
N LEU A 1000 4.26 -8.62 8.31
CA LEU A 1000 3.20 -9.18 7.45
C LEU A 1000 2.96 -10.69 7.66
N CYS A 1001 3.93 -11.40 8.24
CA CYS A 1001 3.78 -12.81 8.61
C CYS A 1001 2.91 -13.04 9.84
N HIS A 1002 2.53 -11.99 10.59
CA HIS A 1002 1.58 -12.16 11.70
C HIS A 1002 0.25 -12.73 11.16
N PRO A 1003 -0.27 -13.84 11.72
CA PRO A 1003 -1.49 -14.46 11.20
C PRO A 1003 -2.70 -13.53 11.31
N ALA A 1004 -3.44 -13.35 10.22
CA ALA A 1004 -4.70 -12.62 10.24
C ALA A 1004 -5.87 -13.51 10.67
N SER A 1005 -5.80 -14.81 10.33
CA SER A 1005 -6.84 -15.82 10.57
C SER A 1005 -7.04 -16.22 12.04
N VAL A 1006 -6.29 -15.63 12.96
CA VAL A 1006 -6.46 -15.81 14.41
C VAL A 1006 -7.18 -14.64 15.05
N ASP A 1007 -7.41 -13.55 14.31
CA ASP A 1007 -8.22 -12.43 14.76
C ASP A 1007 -9.66 -12.61 14.29
N SER A 1008 -10.60 -12.19 15.12
CA SER A 1008 -12.02 -12.22 14.82
C SER A 1008 -12.71 -11.10 15.62
N LEU A 1009 -13.59 -10.38 14.95
CA LEU A 1009 -14.40 -9.34 15.56
C LEU A 1009 -15.86 -9.62 15.23
N SER A 1010 -16.68 -9.72 16.28
CA SER A 1010 -18.12 -9.88 16.13
C SER A 1010 -18.71 -8.68 15.37
N THR A 1011 -19.40 -8.94 14.27
CA THR A 1011 -20.10 -7.97 13.41
C THR A 1011 -21.58 -8.30 13.32
N SER A 1012 -22.34 -7.46 12.61
CA SER A 1012 -23.74 -7.73 12.29
C SER A 1012 -24.61 -7.93 13.54
N ALA A 1013 -24.43 -7.08 14.56
CA ALA A 1013 -25.15 -7.16 15.84
C ALA A 1013 -25.01 -8.52 16.53
N ALA A 1014 -23.80 -9.07 16.48
CA ALA A 1014 -23.38 -10.38 16.99
C ALA A 1014 -24.04 -11.60 16.34
N ILE A 1015 -24.61 -11.44 15.14
CA ILE A 1015 -25.01 -12.58 14.30
C ILE A 1015 -23.79 -13.19 13.60
N GLU A 1016 -22.85 -12.36 13.19
CA GLU A 1016 -21.53 -12.78 12.69
C GLU A 1016 -20.53 -12.70 13.85
N ASP A 1017 -20.62 -13.63 14.78
CA ASP A 1017 -19.82 -13.65 16.01
C ASP A 1017 -18.42 -14.27 15.82
N HIS A 1018 -18.18 -14.91 14.67
CA HIS A 1018 -16.89 -15.42 14.24
C HIS A 1018 -16.63 -15.17 12.75
N VAL A 1019 -15.43 -14.67 12.44
CA VAL A 1019 -15.01 -14.30 11.07
C VAL A 1019 -13.58 -14.76 10.80
N SER A 1020 -13.18 -14.92 9.53
CA SER A 1020 -11.87 -15.47 9.16
C SER A 1020 -10.76 -14.45 8.90
N MET A 1021 -11.13 -13.18 8.66
CA MET A 1021 -10.21 -12.14 8.18
C MET A 1021 -9.43 -12.52 6.91
N GLY A 1022 -9.98 -13.42 6.09
CA GLY A 1022 -9.27 -14.00 4.95
C GLY A 1022 -8.85 -12.99 3.87
N GLY A 1023 -9.56 -11.87 3.71
CA GLY A 1023 -9.17 -10.83 2.76
C GLY A 1023 -7.83 -10.19 3.10
N TRP A 1024 -7.58 -9.97 4.40
CA TRP A 1024 -6.28 -9.49 4.88
C TRP A 1024 -5.21 -10.57 4.74
N ALA A 1025 -5.54 -11.83 5.05
CA ALA A 1025 -4.63 -12.96 4.86
C ALA A 1025 -4.17 -13.10 3.39
N ALA A 1026 -5.08 -12.92 2.43
CA ALA A 1026 -4.77 -12.95 1.00
C ALA A 1026 -3.87 -11.81 0.55
N ARG A 1027 -4.21 -10.56 0.92
CA ARG A 1027 -3.45 -9.37 0.52
C ARG A 1027 -2.03 -9.39 1.09
N LYS A 1028 -1.85 -9.77 2.37
CA LYS A 1028 -0.51 -9.86 2.96
C LYS A 1028 0.32 -11.01 2.37
N ALA A 1029 -0.27 -12.17 2.08
CA ALA A 1029 0.43 -13.28 1.43
C ALA A 1029 0.95 -12.87 0.05
N LEU A 1030 0.10 -12.19 -0.76
CA LEU A 1030 0.49 -11.67 -2.06
C LEU A 1030 1.61 -10.63 -1.96
N LYS A 1031 1.54 -9.73 -0.97
CA LYS A 1031 2.57 -8.72 -0.73
C LYS A 1031 3.92 -9.33 -0.31
N VAL A 1032 3.90 -10.39 0.51
CA VAL A 1032 5.12 -11.13 0.87
C VAL A 1032 5.74 -11.78 -0.37
N VAL A 1033 4.94 -12.40 -1.25
CA VAL A 1033 5.42 -12.97 -2.52
C VAL A 1033 6.07 -11.89 -3.40
N GLU A 1034 5.41 -10.73 -3.55
CA GLU A 1034 5.95 -9.57 -4.27
C GLU A 1034 7.31 -9.11 -3.72
N HIS A 1035 7.48 -9.08 -2.39
CA HIS A 1035 8.76 -8.72 -1.77
C HIS A 1035 9.86 -9.76 -2.03
N VAL A 1036 9.53 -11.05 -2.12
CA VAL A 1036 10.51 -12.13 -2.39
C VAL A 1036 11.03 -12.06 -3.82
N GLU A 1037 10.18 -11.67 -4.78
CA GLU A 1037 10.54 -11.55 -6.20
C GLU A 1037 11.57 -10.44 -6.47
N GLN A 1038 11.71 -9.44 -5.60
CA GLN A 1038 12.60 -8.27 -5.81
C GLN A 1038 14.07 -8.49 -5.37
N GLY A 1039 14.42 -9.63 -4.74
CA GLY A 1039 15.66 -9.79 -3.96
C GLY A 1039 16.78 -10.66 -4.55
N SER A 1040 17.12 -10.62 -5.84
CA SER A 1040 18.16 -11.52 -6.41
C SER A 1040 19.11 -10.87 -7.43
N GLY A 1041 20.42 -11.14 -7.33
CA GLY A 1041 21.42 -10.80 -8.37
C GLY A 1041 22.77 -11.50 -8.20
N VAL A 1042 23.47 -11.85 -9.30
CA VAL A 1042 24.89 -12.30 -9.34
C VAL A 1042 25.51 -12.09 -10.76
N PRO A 1043 26.84 -11.87 -10.89
CA PRO A 1043 27.70 -12.82 -11.64
C PRO A 1043 29.09 -13.13 -11.02
N PRO A 1044 29.72 -14.25 -11.44
CA PRO A 1044 31.18 -14.41 -11.52
C PRO A 1044 31.74 -14.47 -12.97
N THR A 1045 33.07 -14.48 -13.09
CA THR A 1045 33.88 -14.37 -14.33
C THR A 1045 34.60 -15.66 -14.76
N LEU A 1046 34.22 -16.82 -14.20
CA LEU A 1046 34.71 -18.17 -14.54
C LEU A 1046 33.53 -19.02 -15.02
N LYS A 1047 33.76 -20.07 -15.83
CA LYS A 1047 32.68 -20.92 -16.35
C LYS A 1047 32.17 -21.89 -15.29
N SER A 1048 30.91 -21.69 -14.89
CA SER A 1048 30.10 -22.55 -14.05
C SER A 1048 29.66 -23.82 -14.79
N THR A 1049 28.75 -24.59 -14.19
CA THR A 1049 28.07 -25.71 -14.85
C THR A 1049 27.24 -25.23 -16.05
N ALA A 1050 27.04 -26.09 -17.05
CA ALA A 1050 26.22 -25.77 -18.22
C ALA A 1050 24.83 -25.15 -17.92
N PRO A 1051 24.02 -25.67 -16.96
CA PRO A 1051 22.74 -25.04 -16.61
C PRO A 1051 22.90 -23.65 -15.98
N LEU A 1052 23.87 -23.45 -15.08
CA LEU A 1052 24.06 -22.18 -14.38
C LEU A 1052 24.67 -21.10 -15.30
N GLU A 1053 25.53 -21.49 -16.24
CA GLU A 1053 25.99 -20.62 -17.32
C GLU A 1053 24.82 -20.11 -18.17
N LYS A 1054 23.78 -20.92 -18.38
CA LYS A 1054 22.61 -20.47 -19.13
C LYS A 1054 21.84 -19.37 -18.42
N VAL A 1055 21.75 -19.45 -17.09
CA VAL A 1055 21.16 -18.39 -16.25
C VAL A 1055 22.03 -17.15 -16.27
N TYR A 1056 23.35 -17.31 -16.18
CA TYR A 1056 24.30 -16.20 -16.31
C TYR A 1056 24.12 -15.46 -17.64
N GLU A 1057 24.08 -16.17 -18.78
CA GLU A 1057 23.82 -15.59 -20.10
C GLU A 1057 22.49 -14.83 -20.16
N LEU A 1058 21.42 -15.42 -19.60
CA LEU A 1058 20.09 -14.80 -19.55
C LEU A 1058 20.13 -13.48 -18.79
N VAL A 1059 20.70 -13.45 -17.58
CA VAL A 1059 20.83 -12.21 -16.80
C VAL A 1059 21.69 -11.19 -17.56
N ARG A 1060 22.77 -11.64 -18.22
CA ARG A 1060 23.65 -10.76 -19.02
C ARG A 1060 22.99 -10.19 -20.27
N SER A 1061 21.91 -10.81 -20.76
CA SER A 1061 21.15 -10.30 -21.90
C SER A 1061 20.33 -9.05 -21.59
N VAL A 1062 20.00 -8.82 -20.31
CA VAL A 1062 19.20 -7.67 -19.85
C VAL A 1062 19.97 -6.73 -18.91
N VAL A 1063 20.98 -7.25 -18.20
CA VAL A 1063 21.81 -6.49 -17.25
C VAL A 1063 23.28 -6.71 -17.56
N ARG A 1064 24.01 -5.64 -17.87
CA ARG A 1064 25.47 -5.70 -18.09
C ARG A 1064 26.24 -6.00 -16.78
N PRO A 1065 27.48 -6.52 -16.83
CA PRO A 1065 28.32 -6.63 -15.63
C PRO A 1065 28.42 -5.30 -14.84
N TRP A 1066 28.56 -5.39 -13.52
CA TRP A 1066 28.70 -4.22 -12.64
C TRP A 1066 30.18 -3.90 -12.41
N ASP A 1067 30.86 -3.38 -13.44
CA ASP A 1067 32.27 -2.98 -13.31
C ASP A 1067 32.44 -1.58 -12.70
N LYS A 1068 31.48 -0.67 -12.96
CA LYS A 1068 31.40 0.68 -12.41
C LYS A 1068 29.98 1.00 -11.96
N ASP A 1069 29.85 1.87 -10.97
CA ASP A 1069 28.56 2.30 -10.44
C ASP A 1069 27.69 2.99 -11.49
N ARG A 1070 26.42 2.59 -11.54
CA ARG A 1070 25.35 3.14 -12.38
C ARG A 1070 24.03 3.12 -11.60
N VAL A 1071 22.94 3.55 -12.22
CA VAL A 1071 21.62 3.50 -11.57
C VAL A 1071 21.17 2.06 -11.41
N MET A 1072 21.08 1.61 -10.16
CA MET A 1072 20.83 0.20 -9.82
C MET A 1072 19.37 -0.21 -9.95
N SER A 1073 18.42 0.68 -9.66
CA SER A 1073 16.99 0.36 -9.70
C SER A 1073 16.52 -0.15 -11.07
N PHE A 1074 17.14 0.29 -12.17
CA PHE A 1074 16.80 -0.22 -13.50
C PHE A 1074 17.23 -1.67 -13.70
N ASP A 1075 18.38 -2.05 -13.16
CA ASP A 1075 18.88 -3.42 -13.22
C ASP A 1075 18.08 -4.35 -12.29
N VAL A 1076 17.70 -3.86 -11.10
CA VAL A 1076 16.82 -4.57 -10.16
C VAL A 1076 15.45 -4.82 -10.81
N GLU A 1077 14.87 -3.80 -11.44
CA GLU A 1077 13.60 -3.94 -12.16
C GLU A 1077 13.71 -4.93 -13.32
N ALA A 1078 14.76 -4.85 -14.14
CA ALA A 1078 14.98 -5.79 -15.24
C ALA A 1078 15.13 -7.24 -14.75
N ALA A 1079 15.86 -7.46 -13.65
CA ALA A 1079 16.00 -8.77 -13.03
C ALA A 1079 14.67 -9.26 -12.42
N HIS A 1080 13.92 -8.38 -11.77
CA HIS A 1080 12.60 -8.67 -11.24
C HIS A 1080 11.62 -9.11 -12.34
N GLN A 1081 11.63 -8.45 -13.50
CA GLN A 1081 10.81 -8.86 -14.64
C GLN A 1081 11.17 -10.27 -15.15
N LEU A 1082 12.46 -10.64 -15.22
CA LEU A 1082 12.85 -12.02 -15.56
C LEU A 1082 12.25 -13.05 -14.57
N LEU A 1083 12.19 -12.70 -13.29
CA LEU A 1083 11.63 -13.56 -12.24
C LEU A 1083 10.11 -13.65 -12.34
N LEU A 1084 9.41 -12.54 -12.54
CA LEU A 1084 7.96 -12.51 -12.77
C LEU A 1084 7.55 -13.34 -14.00
N GLU A 1085 8.35 -13.30 -15.05
CA GLU A 1085 8.13 -14.06 -16.28
C GLU A 1085 8.59 -15.53 -16.18
N GLY A 1086 9.24 -15.95 -15.08
CA GLY A 1086 9.71 -17.32 -14.87
C GLY A 1086 10.93 -17.70 -15.71
N LYS A 1087 11.62 -16.74 -16.34
CA LYS A 1087 12.67 -16.97 -17.34
C LYS A 1087 13.88 -17.72 -16.78
N VAL A 1088 14.21 -17.50 -15.50
CA VAL A 1088 15.32 -18.20 -14.84
C VAL A 1088 15.05 -19.71 -14.77
N TRP A 1089 13.81 -20.10 -14.48
CA TRP A 1089 13.42 -21.51 -14.45
C TRP A 1089 13.39 -22.13 -15.85
N GLU A 1090 12.81 -21.42 -16.83
CA GLU A 1090 12.75 -21.86 -18.23
C GLU A 1090 14.14 -22.15 -18.80
N ALA A 1091 15.15 -21.36 -18.42
CA ALA A 1091 16.53 -21.51 -18.87
C ALA A 1091 17.18 -22.83 -18.44
N VAL A 1092 16.87 -23.35 -17.25
CA VAL A 1092 17.51 -24.54 -16.67
C VAL A 1092 16.70 -25.82 -16.81
N LEU A 1093 15.38 -25.71 -17.00
CA LEU A 1093 14.47 -26.85 -17.05
C LEU A 1093 14.91 -27.98 -18.01
N PRO A 1094 15.38 -27.70 -19.25
CA PRO A 1094 15.84 -28.76 -20.15
C PRO A 1094 17.03 -29.56 -19.61
N TYR A 1095 17.95 -28.90 -18.89
CA TYR A 1095 19.12 -29.53 -18.28
C TYR A 1095 18.74 -30.39 -17.07
N MET A 1096 17.80 -29.92 -16.24
CA MET A 1096 17.29 -30.70 -15.12
C MET A 1096 16.61 -32.00 -15.60
N GLU A 1097 15.81 -31.92 -16.67
CA GLU A 1097 15.17 -33.10 -17.25
C GLU A 1097 16.18 -34.06 -17.90
N GLN A 1098 17.26 -33.53 -18.49
CA GLN A 1098 18.37 -34.34 -18.98
C GLN A 1098 19.07 -35.09 -17.84
N TYR A 1099 19.35 -34.42 -16.72
CA TYR A 1099 19.97 -35.00 -15.53
C TYR A 1099 19.09 -36.08 -14.88
N LYS A 1100 17.78 -35.84 -14.74
CA LYS A 1100 16.85 -36.84 -14.19
C LYS A 1100 16.86 -38.14 -14.98
N ARG A 1101 16.93 -38.06 -16.32
CA ARG A 1101 17.01 -39.25 -17.18
C ARG A 1101 18.29 -40.04 -16.93
N SER A 1102 19.43 -39.38 -16.70
CA SER A 1102 20.69 -40.08 -16.38
C SER A 1102 20.72 -40.62 -14.95
N GLU A 1103 20.17 -39.91 -13.96
CA GLU A 1103 20.03 -40.36 -12.57
C GLU A 1103 19.16 -41.62 -12.47
N HIS A 1104 18.04 -41.70 -13.23
CA HIS A 1104 17.21 -42.91 -13.32
C HIS A 1104 17.93 -44.10 -13.96
N VAL A 1105 18.77 -43.89 -14.97
CA VAL A 1105 19.60 -44.95 -15.57
C VAL A 1105 20.65 -45.44 -14.57
N TYR A 1106 21.23 -44.54 -13.76
CA TYR A 1106 22.21 -44.89 -12.74
C TYR A 1106 21.59 -45.66 -11.56
N LEU A 1107 20.44 -45.22 -11.05
CA LEU A 1107 19.72 -45.90 -9.95
C LEU A 1107 19.11 -47.23 -10.41
N SER A 1108 18.62 -47.34 -11.64
CA SER A 1108 18.16 -48.63 -12.19
C SER A 1108 19.32 -49.60 -12.45
N ALA A 1109 20.49 -49.11 -12.92
CA ALA A 1109 21.70 -49.91 -13.05
C ALA A 1109 22.26 -50.35 -11.69
N ALA A 1110 22.22 -49.50 -10.65
CA ALA A 1110 22.63 -49.84 -9.29
C ALA A 1110 21.67 -50.84 -8.61
N ASN A 1111 20.36 -50.75 -8.88
CA ASN A 1111 19.37 -51.74 -8.44
C ASN A 1111 19.54 -53.08 -9.19
N CYS A 1112 19.82 -53.07 -10.50
CA CYS A 1112 20.19 -54.29 -11.23
C CYS A 1112 21.53 -54.88 -10.76
N ALA A 1113 22.51 -54.05 -10.43
CA ALA A 1113 23.82 -54.51 -9.94
C ALA A 1113 23.74 -55.08 -8.51
N SER A 1114 22.84 -54.58 -7.66
CA SER A 1114 22.58 -55.15 -6.34
C SER A 1114 21.76 -56.46 -6.42
N GLU A 1115 20.91 -56.65 -7.43
CA GLU A 1115 20.31 -57.96 -7.74
C GLU A 1115 21.31 -58.96 -8.34
N LEU A 1116 22.33 -58.51 -9.08
CA LEU A 1116 23.42 -59.35 -9.62
C LEU A 1116 24.51 -59.71 -8.61
N ILE A 1117 24.56 -59.06 -7.45
CA ILE A 1117 25.46 -59.41 -6.32
C ILE A 1117 24.77 -60.36 -5.31
N LEU A 1118 23.50 -60.71 -5.54
CA LEU A 1118 22.73 -61.69 -4.78
C LEU A 1118 22.53 -63.04 -5.51
N PHE A 1119 23.32 -63.33 -6.55
CA PHE A 1119 23.40 -64.64 -7.22
C PHE A 1119 24.79 -65.28 -7.14
#